data_AF-A0AA36I937-F1
#
_entry.id   AF-A0AA36I937-F1
#
_cell.length_a   1.000
_cell.length_b   1.000
_cell.length_c   1.000
_cell.angle_alpha   90.00
_cell.angle_beta   90.00
_cell.angle_gamma   90.00
#
_symmetry.space_group_name_H-M   'P 1'
#
loop_
_entity.id
_entity.type
_entity.pdbx_description
1 polymer ?
#
loop_
_entity_poly.entity_id
_entity_poly.type
_entity_poly.pdbx_seq_one_letter_code
_entity_poly.pdbx_strand_id
1 'polypeptide(L)'
;MRIFINNADSYVGRALCADLRKVYDQENKILGTLSQGAEADAELLESMGVKRVVSRLDKQKYTSDILSCSLVVYDLQSADVEDVEYVIKELKVAELKHDVTFVLISSVMVWANTRKQYVPVKDDEEEEDPVDEEGEEVEVKKRPKELTDADLERRLPSPAHEAWKYLETLTLSLGSKEKLRPHVVGAGVLYGNGERTFNDLFKAAWLTQPIHKIIAPGDNYLPCVHVRDVARLVRVVASDSTVGPYLLAVDHSRLTQANIIQGIINQISHKREVPICPAEEVDSDFKEVLSLDIILEPSAPLKDPSFSWWCRDGIVANIEKVAAEFCKWRNLRPIKMVVIGPPGCGAERLCAQVAGRYLHEEPPHLTFDQIIADACSAPTRAARKLNKKVRKLEPGKKLPLKLRTKLVQSRLLSNVCRYRGYILEGYPTSFAEAEALFMEKVREEGEEEEAEAEAEEGEDEGEEEGEEEADEEEEEEAPPPEEDEEDEEQRPKFKVNESVVPEYGVLIQSAVARCKERIFNGEAKGPTREEDFVRTTAEYQGANLAEDGTPSTSEFFLEQCGLKMLPINIDACSEEEAFQAIRVHIESKGQFFNYLRSEEDLVREEQEKLERIQQERDAEQRRELQEQAEKEAALRQKLAGEEDLRRKVIAKNEAAHLEQEAQPLRQYLLAHVVPTLTAGLTEVCKEQPEDPIEFLAQYLFAHAQEVQTMELSS
;
A
#
# COMPACT_ATOMS: atom_id res chain seq x y z
N MET A 1 -26.96 -4.24 36.32
CA MET A 1 -26.86 -2.78 36.61
C MET A 1 -27.44 -1.94 35.45
N ARG A 2 -27.69 -0.63 35.63
CA ARG A 2 -28.05 0.28 34.51
C ARG A 2 -26.81 1.06 34.09
N ILE A 3 -26.43 0.97 32.82
CA ILE A 3 -25.19 1.55 32.30
C ILE A 3 -25.54 2.57 31.23
N PHE A 4 -24.94 3.74 31.30
CA PHE A 4 -24.96 4.73 30.22
C PHE A 4 -23.61 4.75 29.51
N ILE A 5 -23.61 4.64 28.17
CA ILE A 5 -22.42 4.74 27.33
C ILE A 5 -22.65 5.86 26.30
N ASN A 6 -21.81 6.90 26.32
CA ASN A 6 -21.83 7.93 25.28
C ASN A 6 -21.29 7.35 23.96
N ASN A 7 -21.99 7.59 22.84
CA ASN A 7 -21.64 7.08 21.51
C ASN A 7 -21.39 5.56 21.52
N ALA A 8 -22.41 4.78 21.88
CA ALA A 8 -22.31 3.33 21.99
C ALA A 8 -21.90 2.62 20.67
N ASP A 9 -22.12 3.27 19.54
CA ASP A 9 -21.74 2.85 18.19
C ASP A 9 -20.30 3.21 17.81
N SER A 10 -19.59 3.99 18.62
CA SER A 10 -18.19 4.37 18.38
C SER A 10 -17.22 3.21 18.59
N TYR A 11 -15.97 3.40 18.16
CA TYR A 11 -14.90 2.42 18.31
C TYR A 11 -14.74 1.91 19.75
N VAL A 12 -14.65 2.82 20.73
CA VAL A 12 -14.57 2.48 22.16
C VAL A 12 -15.94 2.03 22.69
N GLY A 13 -17.01 2.70 22.25
CA GLY A 13 -18.39 2.39 22.64
C GLY A 13 -18.79 0.94 22.37
N ARG A 14 -18.40 0.38 21.22
CA ARG A 14 -18.67 -1.01 20.86
C ARG A 14 -17.91 -2.00 21.76
N ALA A 15 -16.65 -1.71 22.07
CA ALA A 15 -15.87 -2.53 23.00
C ALA A 15 -16.46 -2.50 24.42
N LEU A 16 -16.86 -1.31 24.89
CA LEU A 16 -17.58 -1.14 26.15
C LEU A 16 -18.88 -1.96 26.18
N CYS A 17 -19.69 -1.88 25.12
CA CYS A 17 -20.93 -2.64 25.03
C CYS A 17 -20.67 -4.15 25.10
N ALA A 18 -19.67 -4.65 24.37
CA ALA A 18 -19.32 -6.06 24.34
C ALA A 18 -18.89 -6.58 25.73
N ASP A 19 -18.01 -5.86 26.44
CA ASP A 19 -17.46 -6.32 27.72
C ASP A 19 -18.34 -5.96 28.94
N LEU A 20 -19.27 -5.00 28.81
CA LEU A 20 -20.21 -4.60 29.88
C LEU A 20 -21.62 -5.20 29.74
N ARG A 21 -21.98 -5.80 28.59
CA ARG A 21 -23.31 -6.40 28.40
C ARG A 21 -23.62 -7.48 29.43
N LYS A 22 -22.64 -8.35 29.73
CA LYS A 22 -22.76 -9.41 30.74
C LYS A 22 -21.58 -9.33 31.70
N VAL A 23 -21.87 -9.17 32.99
CA VAL A 23 -20.85 -9.10 34.05
C VAL A 23 -21.26 -10.09 35.13
N TYR A 24 -20.39 -11.06 35.44
CA TYR A 24 -20.66 -12.18 36.37
C TYR A 24 -22.00 -12.88 36.10
N ASP A 25 -22.24 -13.21 34.83
CA ASP A 25 -23.47 -13.85 34.32
C ASP A 25 -24.78 -13.06 34.48
N GLN A 26 -24.72 -11.81 34.94
CA GLN A 26 -25.87 -10.91 34.98
C GLN A 26 -25.91 -10.00 33.75
N GLU A 27 -27.07 -9.92 33.12
CA GLU A 27 -27.30 -8.97 32.03
C GLU A 27 -27.45 -7.55 32.56
N ASN A 28 -26.67 -6.64 31.98
CA ASN A 28 -26.78 -5.22 32.24
C ASN A 28 -27.73 -4.55 31.26
N LYS A 29 -28.44 -3.52 31.74
CA LYS A 29 -29.30 -2.68 30.91
C LYS A 29 -28.47 -1.51 30.40
N ILE A 30 -28.02 -1.61 29.16
CA ILE A 30 -27.23 -0.56 28.50
C ILE A 30 -28.18 0.45 27.85
N LEU A 31 -28.01 1.71 28.23
CA LEU A 31 -28.53 2.88 27.56
C LEU A 31 -27.35 3.57 26.91
N GLY A 32 -27.55 4.20 25.77
CA GLY A 32 -26.47 4.96 25.16
C GLY A 32 -26.97 5.98 24.18
N THR A 33 -26.10 6.90 23.83
CA THR A 33 -26.31 7.80 22.69
C THR A 33 -25.62 7.21 21.46
N LEU A 34 -25.96 7.74 20.28
CA LEU A 34 -25.24 7.43 19.04
C LEU A 34 -24.35 8.60 18.63
N SER A 35 -23.33 8.31 17.81
CA SER A 35 -22.47 9.30 17.17
C SER A 35 -23.29 10.30 16.35
N GLN A 36 -22.78 11.52 16.17
CA GLN A 36 -23.50 12.55 15.41
C GLN A 36 -23.77 12.08 13.96
N GLY A 37 -25.02 12.18 13.52
CA GLY A 37 -25.44 11.76 12.18
C GLY A 37 -25.63 10.25 12.01
N ALA A 38 -25.36 9.43 13.03
CA ALA A 38 -25.62 8.00 12.95
C ALA A 38 -27.12 7.69 13.07
N GLU A 39 -27.62 6.85 12.16
CA GLU A 39 -28.97 6.34 12.23
C GLU A 39 -29.05 5.11 13.14
N ALA A 40 -30.19 4.94 13.81
CA ALA A 40 -30.40 3.82 14.70
C ALA A 40 -30.71 2.54 13.89
N ASP A 41 -29.73 1.68 13.74
CA ASP A 41 -29.90 0.32 13.23
C ASP A 41 -30.29 -0.63 14.38
N ALA A 42 -31.52 -1.16 14.32
CA ALA A 42 -32.07 -2.03 15.35
C ALA A 42 -31.29 -3.34 15.51
N GLU A 43 -30.81 -3.93 14.41
CA GLU A 43 -30.09 -5.21 14.44
C GLU A 43 -28.69 -5.02 15.07
N LEU A 44 -28.01 -3.95 14.67
CA LEU A 44 -26.74 -3.56 15.28
C LEU A 44 -26.91 -3.26 16.78
N LEU A 45 -27.92 -2.49 17.18
CA LEU A 45 -28.17 -2.15 18.59
C LEU A 45 -28.47 -3.38 19.45
N GLU A 46 -29.24 -4.33 18.92
CA GLU A 46 -29.52 -5.61 19.59
C GLU A 46 -28.25 -6.45 19.74
N SER A 47 -27.40 -6.51 18.71
CA SER A 47 -26.11 -7.20 18.76
C SER A 47 -25.20 -6.62 19.86
N MET A 48 -25.21 -5.29 20.03
CA MET A 48 -24.45 -4.58 21.06
C MET A 48 -25.10 -4.67 22.45
N GLY A 49 -26.35 -5.16 22.55
CA GLY A 49 -27.09 -5.21 23.81
C GLY A 49 -27.60 -3.85 24.29
N VAL A 50 -27.63 -2.83 23.42
CA VAL A 50 -28.13 -1.49 23.73
C VAL A 50 -29.67 -1.54 23.74
N LYS A 51 -30.26 -1.38 24.92
CA LYS A 51 -31.72 -1.50 25.10
C LYS A 51 -32.48 -0.23 24.74
N ARG A 52 -31.82 0.93 24.79
CA ARG A 52 -32.46 2.22 24.50
C ARG A 52 -31.43 3.26 24.06
N VAL A 53 -31.72 3.91 22.94
CA VAL A 53 -30.99 5.09 22.47
C VAL A 53 -31.54 6.33 23.17
N VAL A 54 -30.66 7.12 23.77
CA VAL A 54 -30.97 8.39 24.44
C VAL A 54 -30.72 9.54 23.47
N SER A 55 -31.66 10.50 23.38
CA SER A 55 -31.51 11.69 22.55
C SER A 55 -30.87 12.83 23.33
N ARG A 56 -29.90 13.52 22.72
CA ARG A 56 -29.26 14.72 23.28
C ARG A 56 -30.10 16.00 23.09
N LEU A 57 -31.16 15.95 22.27
CA LEU A 57 -31.99 17.12 21.96
C LEU A 57 -32.80 17.60 23.17
N ASP A 58 -33.32 16.65 23.95
CA ASP A 58 -34.04 16.93 25.18
C ASP A 58 -33.07 16.83 26.37
N LYS A 59 -32.46 17.97 26.74
CA LYS A 59 -31.48 18.05 27.82
C LYS A 59 -32.03 17.56 29.17
N GLN A 60 -33.31 17.77 29.46
CA GLN A 60 -33.91 17.33 30.72
C GLN A 60 -34.03 15.81 30.77
N LYS A 61 -34.54 15.21 29.69
CA LYS A 61 -34.65 13.75 29.57
C LYS A 61 -33.28 13.09 29.53
N TYR A 62 -32.33 13.66 28.78
CA TYR A 62 -30.96 13.20 28.68
C TYR A 62 -30.30 13.11 30.08
N THR A 63 -30.38 14.21 30.84
CA THR A 63 -29.84 14.26 32.21
C THR A 63 -30.55 13.29 33.14
N SER A 64 -31.88 13.20 33.08
CA SER A 64 -32.67 12.23 33.86
C SER A 64 -32.27 10.77 33.58
N ASP A 65 -32.03 10.44 32.31
CA ASP A 65 -31.62 9.10 31.90
C ASP A 65 -30.20 8.77 32.40
N ILE A 66 -29.25 9.71 32.32
CA ILE A 66 -27.90 9.58 32.88
C ILE A 66 -27.96 9.36 34.39
N LEU A 67 -28.68 10.21 35.12
CA LEU A 67 -28.82 10.13 36.58
C LEU A 67 -29.53 8.85 37.04
N SER A 68 -30.24 8.16 36.15
CA SER A 68 -30.86 6.86 36.44
C SER A 68 -29.90 5.67 36.39
N CYS A 69 -28.68 5.87 35.87
CA CYS A 69 -27.68 4.83 35.69
C CYS A 69 -26.73 4.73 36.88
N SER A 70 -26.20 3.53 37.14
CA SER A 70 -25.21 3.27 38.19
C SER A 70 -23.77 3.39 37.67
N LEU A 71 -23.59 3.23 36.35
CA LEU A 71 -22.33 3.44 35.65
C LEU A 71 -22.59 4.37 34.46
N VAL A 72 -21.79 5.41 34.32
CA VAL A 72 -21.86 6.40 33.24
C VAL A 72 -20.47 6.51 32.63
N VAL A 73 -20.34 6.22 31.33
CA VAL A 73 -19.04 6.17 30.64
C VAL A 73 -19.03 7.15 29.47
N TYR A 74 -18.02 8.01 29.43
CA TYR A 74 -17.73 8.92 28.32
C TYR A 74 -16.33 8.63 27.78
N ASP A 75 -16.20 8.54 26.46
CA ASP A 75 -14.92 8.46 25.76
C ASP A 75 -14.64 9.79 25.05
N LEU A 76 -13.57 10.48 25.47
CA LEU A 76 -13.20 11.77 24.89
C LEU A 76 -12.80 11.68 23.43
N GLN A 77 -12.39 10.50 22.93
CA GLN A 77 -12.00 10.38 21.53
C GLN A 77 -13.18 10.43 20.55
N SER A 78 -14.41 10.24 21.02
CA SER A 78 -15.61 10.30 20.19
C SER A 78 -16.66 11.29 20.72
N ALA A 79 -16.59 11.68 22.00
CA ALA A 79 -17.54 12.59 22.61
C ALA A 79 -17.30 14.05 22.23
N ASP A 80 -18.38 14.82 22.28
CA ASP A 80 -18.34 16.27 22.17
C ASP A 80 -17.91 16.89 23.51
N VAL A 81 -16.95 17.81 23.47
CA VAL A 81 -16.34 18.42 24.67
C VAL A 81 -17.39 19.21 25.48
N GLU A 82 -18.30 19.93 24.81
CA GLU A 82 -19.33 20.71 25.47
C GLU A 82 -20.39 19.83 26.14
N ASP A 83 -20.79 18.73 25.47
CA ASP A 83 -21.67 17.69 26.02
C ASP A 83 -21.08 17.07 27.30
N VAL A 84 -19.80 16.69 27.26
CA VAL A 84 -19.10 16.12 28.42
C VAL A 84 -19.02 17.13 29.56
N GLU A 85 -18.64 18.38 29.27
CA GLU A 85 -18.55 19.43 30.28
C GLU A 85 -19.92 19.70 30.94
N TYR A 86 -20.98 19.77 30.13
CA TYR A 86 -22.35 19.93 30.60
C TYR A 86 -22.73 18.81 31.58
N VAL A 87 -22.50 17.55 31.21
CA VAL A 87 -22.85 16.39 32.04
C VAL A 87 -22.07 16.38 33.35
N ILE A 88 -20.78 16.71 33.33
CA ILE A 88 -19.97 16.81 34.56
C ILE A 88 -20.51 17.91 35.47
N LYS A 89 -20.88 19.08 34.93
CA LYS A 89 -21.48 20.18 35.70
C LYS A 89 -22.84 19.80 36.30
N GLU A 90 -23.69 19.10 35.55
CA GLU A 90 -24.98 18.60 36.05
C GLU A 90 -24.79 17.56 37.16
N LEU A 91 -23.87 16.60 37.00
CA LEU A 91 -23.56 15.60 38.03
C LEU A 91 -23.06 16.23 39.34
N LYS A 92 -22.35 17.36 39.25
CA LYS A 92 -21.89 18.11 40.43
C LYS A 92 -23.06 18.67 41.25
N VAL A 93 -24.08 19.20 40.57
CA VAL A 93 -25.21 19.90 41.22
C VAL A 93 -26.36 18.95 41.56
N ALA A 94 -26.60 17.93 40.75
CA ALA A 94 -27.75 17.02 40.89
C ALA A 94 -27.78 16.27 42.23
N GLU A 95 -28.98 15.95 42.69
CA GLU A 95 -29.19 15.06 43.84
C GLU A 95 -29.21 13.59 43.38
N LEU A 96 -28.25 12.81 43.87
CA LEU A 96 -28.10 11.41 43.50
C LEU A 96 -28.93 10.49 44.41
N LYS A 97 -29.80 9.69 43.80
CA LYS A 97 -30.69 8.76 44.51
C LYS A 97 -29.97 7.47 44.93
N HIS A 98 -28.93 7.09 44.21
CA HIS A 98 -28.13 5.88 44.38
C HIS A 98 -26.67 6.18 44.03
N ASP A 99 -25.77 5.24 44.28
CA ASP A 99 -24.35 5.37 43.96
C ASP A 99 -24.13 5.34 42.44
N VAL A 100 -23.45 6.36 41.93
CA VAL A 100 -23.10 6.51 40.52
C VAL A 100 -21.59 6.47 40.37
N THR A 101 -21.11 5.61 39.47
CA THR A 101 -19.71 5.61 39.01
C THR A 101 -19.65 6.33 37.67
N PHE A 102 -18.90 7.41 37.60
CA PHE A 102 -18.67 8.16 36.38
C PHE A 102 -17.25 7.90 35.89
N VAL A 103 -17.11 7.41 34.67
CA VAL A 103 -15.81 7.08 34.07
C VAL A 103 -15.59 7.92 32.82
N LEU A 104 -14.52 8.69 32.82
CA LEU A 104 -14.06 9.45 31.67
C LEU A 104 -12.82 8.75 31.07
N ILE A 105 -12.95 8.21 29.87
CA ILE A 105 -11.83 7.65 29.11
C ILE A 105 -11.18 8.80 28.34
N SER A 106 -9.91 9.04 28.66
CA SER A 106 -9.04 10.06 28.11
C SER A 106 -7.95 9.41 27.24
N SER A 107 -6.94 10.18 26.83
CA SER A 107 -5.85 9.74 25.95
C SER A 107 -4.50 10.09 26.53
N VAL A 108 -3.48 9.28 26.25
CA VAL A 108 -2.07 9.54 26.56
C VAL A 108 -1.58 10.87 26.02
N MET A 109 -2.23 11.46 25.02
CA MET A 109 -1.89 12.79 24.51
C MET A 109 -2.00 13.92 25.55
N VAL A 110 -2.72 13.72 26.67
CA VAL A 110 -2.69 14.66 27.81
C VAL A 110 -1.36 14.65 28.57
N TRP A 111 -0.48 13.70 28.26
CA TRP A 111 0.89 13.57 28.76
C TRP A 111 1.95 13.90 27.71
N ALA A 112 1.58 14.20 26.47
CA ALA A 112 2.50 14.29 25.33
C ALA A 112 3.73 15.19 25.55
N ASN A 113 3.52 16.35 26.18
CA ASN A 113 4.55 17.37 26.42
C ASN A 113 5.16 17.28 27.83
N THR A 114 4.85 16.22 28.58
CA THR A 114 5.39 16.01 29.93
C THR A 114 6.90 15.91 29.86
N ARG A 115 7.61 16.61 30.76
CA ARG A 115 9.07 16.60 30.78
C ARG A 115 9.60 15.20 31.10
N LYS A 116 10.30 14.61 30.14
CA LYS A 116 10.88 13.28 30.22
C LYS A 116 12.25 13.33 30.88
N GLN A 117 12.54 12.29 31.66
CA GLN A 117 13.90 11.95 32.07
C GLN A 117 14.31 10.73 31.27
N TYR A 118 15.58 10.61 30.92
CA TYR A 118 16.08 9.48 30.15
C TYR A 118 16.99 8.61 31.02
N VAL A 119 16.84 7.30 30.90
CA VAL A 119 17.64 6.28 31.58
C VAL A 119 18.31 5.40 30.52
N PRO A 120 19.51 4.85 30.77
CA PRO A 120 20.10 3.87 29.86
C PRO A 120 19.17 2.68 29.68
N VAL A 121 19.10 2.16 28.46
CA VAL A 121 18.47 0.87 28.19
C VAL A 121 19.36 -0.17 28.86
N LYS A 122 18.87 -0.85 29.90
CA LYS A 122 19.57 -1.99 30.48
C LYS A 122 19.25 -3.19 29.60
N ASP A 123 20.22 -3.67 28.85
CA ASP A 123 20.22 -5.07 28.42
C ASP A 123 20.64 -5.89 29.65
N ASP A 124 19.95 -6.98 29.93
CA ASP A 124 20.05 -7.72 31.21
C ASP A 124 21.45 -8.33 31.50
N GLU A 125 22.46 -8.08 30.66
CA GLU A 125 23.77 -8.77 30.68
C GLU A 125 24.99 -7.87 30.99
N GLU A 126 24.93 -6.54 30.95
CA GLU A 126 26.13 -5.70 31.13
C GLU A 126 25.95 -4.57 32.18
N GLU A 127 26.68 -4.68 33.31
CA GLU A 127 26.75 -3.63 34.36
C GLU A 127 27.83 -2.56 34.08
N GLU A 128 28.65 -2.73 33.04
CA GLU A 128 29.72 -1.80 32.64
C GLU A 128 29.35 -1.09 31.33
N ASP A 129 29.76 0.18 31.17
CA ASP A 129 29.55 0.91 29.91
C ASP A 129 30.29 0.19 28.77
N PRO A 130 29.61 -0.19 27.67
CA PRO A 130 30.24 -0.92 26.59
C PRO A 130 31.34 -0.07 25.94
N VAL A 131 32.52 -0.67 25.82
CA VAL A 131 33.70 -0.11 25.16
C VAL A 131 33.94 -0.90 23.89
N ASP A 132 34.17 -0.25 22.76
CA ASP A 132 34.47 -0.95 21.51
C ASP A 132 35.87 -1.62 21.54
N GLU A 133 36.22 -2.38 20.49
CA GLU A 133 37.53 -3.05 20.38
C GLU A 133 38.73 -2.08 20.44
N GLU A 134 38.49 -0.77 20.28
CA GLU A 134 39.49 0.30 20.31
C GLU A 134 39.51 1.07 21.65
N GLY A 135 38.59 0.76 22.57
CA GLY A 135 38.48 1.41 23.88
C GLY A 135 37.74 2.75 23.88
N GLU A 136 36.92 3.03 22.86
CA GLU A 136 36.02 4.19 22.83
C GLU A 136 34.66 3.88 23.51
N GLU A 137 34.13 4.87 24.26
CA GLU A 137 32.80 4.78 24.89
C GLU A 137 31.72 4.64 23.81
N VAL A 138 31.02 3.50 23.77
CA VAL A 138 29.89 3.30 22.86
C VAL A 138 28.72 4.16 23.33
N GLU A 139 28.03 4.84 22.41
CA GLU A 139 26.89 5.68 22.74
C GLU A 139 25.73 4.84 23.33
N VAL A 140 25.62 4.82 24.67
CA VAL A 140 24.61 4.03 25.37
C VAL A 140 23.22 4.52 25.01
N LYS A 141 22.43 3.65 24.37
CA LYS A 141 21.05 3.94 23.98
C LYS A 141 20.24 4.29 25.23
N LYS A 142 19.52 5.41 25.18
CA LYS A 142 18.67 5.88 26.29
C LYS A 142 17.20 5.75 25.93
N ARG A 143 16.38 5.51 26.94
CA ARG A 143 14.91 5.49 26.83
C ARG A 143 14.26 6.40 27.87
N PRO A 144 13.02 6.86 27.64
CA PRO A 144 12.27 7.59 28.66
C PRO A 144 12.13 6.75 29.93
N LYS A 145 12.36 7.38 31.08
CA LYS A 145 12.00 6.83 32.38
C LYS A 145 10.50 6.66 32.46
N GLU A 146 10.08 5.54 33.03
CA GLU A 146 8.68 5.21 33.24
C GLU A 146 7.98 6.25 34.11
N LEU A 147 6.79 6.67 33.67
CA LEU A 147 5.87 7.49 34.44
C LEU A 147 4.69 6.65 34.93
N THR A 148 4.17 7.03 36.09
CA THR A 148 3.04 6.34 36.73
C THR A 148 1.88 7.30 36.96
N ASP A 149 0.75 6.78 37.41
CA ASP A 149 -0.38 7.61 37.86
C ASP A 149 -0.02 8.53 39.06
N ALA A 150 1.04 8.23 39.82
CA ALA A 150 1.58 9.13 40.84
C ALA A 150 2.21 10.41 40.25
N ASP A 151 2.60 10.41 38.97
CA ASP A 151 3.18 11.56 38.28
C ASP A 151 2.12 12.50 37.68
N LEU A 152 0.83 12.27 37.98
CA LEU A 152 -0.31 12.97 37.40
C LEU A 152 -0.18 14.50 37.36
N GLU A 153 0.33 15.10 38.45
CA GLU A 153 0.48 16.55 38.58
C GLU A 153 1.56 17.14 37.65
N ARG A 154 2.49 16.31 37.17
CA ARG A 154 3.57 16.74 36.26
C ARG A 154 3.13 16.77 34.80
N ARG A 155 1.96 16.21 34.48
CA ARG A 155 1.54 15.99 33.08
C ARG A 155 1.31 17.28 32.32
N LEU A 156 1.78 17.33 31.08
CA LEU A 156 1.54 18.43 30.16
C LEU A 156 0.93 17.90 28.85
N PRO A 157 -0.23 18.41 28.42
CA PRO A 157 -0.93 17.91 27.24
C PRO A 157 -0.31 18.46 25.96
N SER A 158 -0.60 17.82 24.83
CA SER A 158 -0.43 18.49 23.53
C SER A 158 -1.44 19.65 23.39
N PRO A 159 -1.19 20.66 22.54
CA PRO A 159 -2.10 21.79 22.37
C PRO A 159 -3.53 21.37 22.01
N ALA A 160 -3.68 20.33 21.18
CA ALA A 160 -4.98 19.78 20.80
C ALA A 160 -5.75 19.11 21.96
N HIS A 161 -5.07 18.79 23.07
CA HIS A 161 -5.61 18.04 24.20
C HIS A 161 -5.68 18.86 25.50
N GLU A 162 -5.52 20.19 25.45
CA GLU A 162 -5.69 21.06 26.62
C GLU A 162 -7.11 20.99 27.20
N ALA A 163 -8.12 21.01 26.33
CA ALA A 163 -9.52 20.86 26.73
C ALA A 163 -9.77 19.50 27.41
N TRP A 164 -9.08 18.44 26.99
CA TRP A 164 -9.23 17.11 27.57
C TRP A 164 -8.66 17.08 28.99
N LYS A 165 -7.46 17.63 29.20
CA LYS A 165 -6.87 17.78 30.54
C LYS A 165 -7.77 18.62 31.47
N TYR A 166 -8.43 19.65 30.94
CA TYR A 166 -9.43 20.41 31.70
C TYR A 166 -10.61 19.54 32.13
N LEU A 167 -11.18 18.74 31.22
CA LEU A 167 -12.27 17.81 31.55
C LEU A 167 -11.86 16.71 32.52
N GLU A 168 -10.63 16.19 32.45
CA GLU A 168 -10.09 15.27 33.46
C GLU A 168 -10.08 15.93 34.84
N THR A 169 -9.56 17.15 34.93
CA THR A 169 -9.47 17.90 36.19
C THR A 169 -10.86 18.19 36.76
N LEU A 170 -11.81 18.57 35.89
CA LEU A 170 -13.19 18.81 36.27
C LEU A 170 -13.85 17.52 36.79
N THR A 171 -13.62 16.39 36.13
CA THR A 171 -14.10 15.07 36.55
C THR A 171 -13.55 14.68 37.91
N LEU A 172 -12.23 14.82 38.13
CA LEU A 172 -11.60 14.51 39.42
C LEU A 172 -12.15 15.40 40.56
N SER A 173 -12.55 16.64 40.26
CA SER A 173 -13.16 17.53 41.25
C SER A 173 -14.51 17.02 41.82
N LEU A 174 -15.16 16.08 41.12
CA LEU A 174 -16.39 15.44 41.58
C LEU A 174 -16.17 14.50 42.78
N GLY A 175 -14.92 14.17 43.14
CA GLY A 175 -14.64 13.21 44.23
C GLY A 175 -15.11 13.67 45.61
N SER A 176 -15.46 14.95 45.75
CA SER A 176 -16.07 15.52 46.95
C SER A 176 -17.59 15.30 47.06
N LYS A 177 -18.24 14.82 45.99
CA LYS A 177 -19.70 14.65 45.93
C LYS A 177 -20.12 13.30 46.53
N GLU A 178 -21.07 13.34 47.45
CA GLU A 178 -21.65 12.13 48.04
C GLU A 178 -22.34 11.27 46.97
N LYS A 179 -22.20 9.94 47.07
CA LYS A 179 -22.75 8.94 46.13
C LYS A 179 -22.24 9.03 44.69
N LEU A 180 -21.16 9.77 44.45
CA LEU A 180 -20.52 9.88 43.13
C LEU A 180 -19.06 9.44 43.22
N ARG A 181 -18.68 8.47 42.38
CA ARG A 181 -17.30 8.03 42.23
C ARG A 181 -16.78 8.38 40.84
N PRO A 182 -16.01 9.46 40.70
CA PRO A 182 -15.39 9.81 39.43
C PRO A 182 -14.08 9.04 39.23
N HIS A 183 -13.91 8.52 38.01
CA HIS A 183 -12.66 7.94 37.56
C HIS A 183 -12.28 8.52 36.21
N VAL A 184 -10.98 8.77 36.03
CA VAL A 184 -10.39 9.11 34.74
C VAL A 184 -9.47 7.96 34.32
N VAL A 185 -9.67 7.45 33.12
CA VAL A 185 -8.83 6.41 32.51
C VAL A 185 -7.99 7.08 31.42
N GLY A 186 -6.72 7.36 31.72
CA GLY A 186 -5.74 7.80 30.73
C GLY A 186 -5.27 6.61 29.90
N ALA A 187 -5.94 6.37 28.77
CA ALA A 187 -5.60 5.24 27.90
C ALA A 187 -4.38 5.54 27.03
N GLY A 188 -3.54 4.53 26.82
CA GLY A 188 -2.51 4.52 25.79
C GLY A 188 -3.10 4.68 24.38
N VAL A 189 -2.23 4.61 23.37
CA VAL A 189 -2.64 4.55 21.97
C VAL A 189 -3.49 3.29 21.76
N LEU A 190 -4.74 3.48 21.37
CA LEU A 190 -5.69 2.37 21.23
C LEU A 190 -5.44 1.57 19.95
N TYR A 191 -5.48 0.25 20.08
CA TYR A 191 -5.48 -0.70 18.95
C TYR A 191 -6.49 -1.83 19.16
N GLY A 192 -6.67 -2.65 18.12
CA GLY A 192 -7.60 -3.77 18.10
C GLY A 192 -8.95 -3.44 17.46
N ASN A 193 -9.84 -4.43 17.36
CA ASN A 193 -11.22 -4.26 16.87
C ASN A 193 -11.39 -3.45 15.56
N GLY A 194 -10.46 -3.52 14.61
CA GLY A 194 -10.58 -2.81 13.33
C GLY A 194 -9.79 -1.51 13.19
N GLU A 195 -8.94 -1.19 14.18
CA GLU A 195 -7.96 -0.09 14.20
C GLU A 195 -8.49 1.33 13.98
N ARG A 196 -8.00 2.25 14.82
CA ARG A 196 -8.18 3.69 14.65
C ARG A 196 -6.87 4.35 14.26
N THR A 197 -5.93 4.45 15.20
CA THR A 197 -4.65 5.15 14.99
C THR A 197 -3.80 4.44 13.93
N PHE A 198 -3.74 3.11 13.96
CA PHE A 198 -2.93 2.33 13.03
C PHE A 198 -3.69 1.93 11.76
N ASN A 199 -4.86 2.54 11.49
CA ASN A 199 -5.73 2.07 10.42
C ASN A 199 -5.07 2.11 9.04
N ASP A 200 -4.44 3.23 8.72
CA ASP A 200 -3.82 3.43 7.41
C ASP A 200 -2.65 2.46 7.20
N LEU A 201 -1.91 2.13 8.27
CA LEU A 201 -0.85 1.13 8.24
C LEU A 201 -1.41 -0.26 7.94
N PHE A 202 -2.43 -0.70 8.68
CA PHE A 202 -3.06 -2.00 8.42
C PHE A 202 -3.69 -2.07 7.01
N LYS A 203 -4.37 -0.99 6.59
CA LYS A 203 -5.00 -0.89 5.26
C LYS A 203 -3.95 -0.96 4.15
N ALA A 204 -2.90 -0.16 4.23
CA ALA A 204 -1.81 -0.16 3.26
C ALA A 204 -1.10 -1.52 3.23
N ALA A 205 -0.86 -2.15 4.39
CA ALA A 205 -0.25 -3.47 4.46
C ALA A 205 -1.12 -4.54 3.81
N TRP A 206 -2.44 -4.50 4.07
CA TRP A 206 -3.43 -5.41 3.49
C TRP A 206 -3.56 -5.21 1.97
N LEU A 207 -3.45 -3.98 1.47
CA LEU A 207 -3.39 -3.67 0.04
C LEU A 207 -2.00 -3.90 -0.58
N THR A 208 -1.03 -4.40 0.20
CA THR A 208 0.38 -4.57 -0.21
C THR A 208 1.08 -3.29 -0.69
N GLN A 209 0.54 -2.12 -0.38
CA GLN A 209 1.11 -0.82 -0.75
C GLN A 209 2.46 -0.58 -0.05
N PRO A 210 3.53 -0.24 -0.78
CA PRO A 210 4.86 0.05 -0.19
C PRO A 210 4.97 1.51 0.31
N ILE A 211 3.90 2.07 0.88
CA ILE A 211 3.83 3.49 1.28
C ILE A 211 4.12 3.76 2.76
N HIS A 212 4.45 2.72 3.53
CA HIS A 212 4.66 2.84 4.97
C HIS A 212 5.96 3.60 5.22
N LYS A 213 5.96 4.43 6.27
CA LYS A 213 7.10 5.26 6.65
C LYS A 213 7.23 5.28 8.16
N ILE A 214 8.46 5.25 8.65
CA ILE A 214 8.79 5.45 10.07
C ILE A 214 9.24 6.91 10.24
N ILE A 215 8.63 7.64 11.16
CA ILE A 215 9.07 9.00 11.51
C ILE A 215 10.43 8.89 12.23
N ALA A 216 11.44 9.55 11.68
CA ALA A 216 12.79 9.58 12.23
C ALA A 216 12.80 10.13 13.67
N PRO A 217 13.59 9.54 14.59
CA PRO A 217 14.49 8.38 14.40
C PRO A 217 13.82 7.00 14.39
N GLY A 218 12.56 6.88 14.86
CA GLY A 218 11.80 5.63 14.89
C GLY A 218 11.98 4.77 16.15
N ASP A 219 12.92 5.11 17.01
CA ASP A 219 13.18 4.45 18.29
C ASP A 219 12.43 5.07 19.48
N ASN A 220 11.48 5.98 19.19
CA ASN A 220 10.58 6.58 20.16
C ASN A 220 9.54 5.58 20.66
N TYR A 221 9.24 5.63 21.97
CA TYR A 221 8.33 4.67 22.61
C TYR A 221 6.87 5.13 22.60
N LEU A 222 5.97 4.23 22.19
CA LEU A 222 4.53 4.46 22.14
C LEU A 222 3.83 3.57 23.17
N PRO A 223 3.21 4.13 24.23
CA PRO A 223 2.44 3.34 25.16
C PRO A 223 1.11 2.98 24.50
N CYS A 224 0.86 1.70 24.31
CA CYS A 224 -0.33 1.19 23.64
C CYS A 224 -1.27 0.49 24.62
N VAL A 225 -2.53 0.32 24.22
CA VAL A 225 -3.47 -0.57 24.93
C VAL A 225 -4.54 -1.06 23.97
N HIS A 226 -4.92 -2.33 24.08
CA HIS A 226 -6.03 -2.84 23.31
C HIS A 226 -7.35 -2.24 23.81
N VAL A 227 -8.24 -1.84 22.90
CA VAL A 227 -9.51 -1.17 23.27
C VAL A 227 -10.40 -2.02 24.19
N ARG A 228 -10.35 -3.35 24.07
CA ARG A 228 -11.03 -4.27 25.00
C ARG A 228 -10.44 -4.29 26.40
N ASP A 229 -9.13 -4.09 26.56
CA ASP A 229 -8.51 -4.02 27.88
C ASP A 229 -8.93 -2.74 28.62
N VAL A 230 -9.13 -1.64 27.89
CA VAL A 230 -9.78 -0.44 28.45
C VAL A 230 -11.20 -0.77 28.92
N ALA A 231 -12.00 -1.47 28.13
CA ALA A 231 -13.36 -1.85 28.52
C ALA A 231 -13.38 -2.79 29.74
N ARG A 232 -12.42 -3.71 29.83
CA ARG A 232 -12.25 -4.61 30.98
C ARG A 232 -11.81 -3.86 32.23
N LEU A 233 -10.96 -2.84 32.11
CA LEU A 233 -10.63 -1.95 33.22
C LEU A 233 -11.87 -1.19 33.72
N VAL A 234 -12.70 -0.66 32.80
CA VAL A 234 -13.97 0.01 33.16
C VAL A 234 -14.90 -0.95 33.93
N ARG A 235 -14.93 -2.23 33.55
CA ARG A 235 -15.69 -3.27 34.28
C ARG A 235 -15.17 -3.48 35.71
N VAL A 236 -13.85 -3.45 35.91
CA VAL A 236 -13.23 -3.53 37.23
C VAL A 236 -13.58 -2.30 38.06
N VAL A 237 -13.40 -1.10 37.50
CA VAL A 237 -13.77 0.18 38.15
C VAL A 237 -15.24 0.22 38.58
N ALA A 238 -16.14 -0.32 37.75
CA ALA A 238 -17.55 -0.38 38.08
C ALA A 238 -17.86 -1.30 39.28
N SER A 239 -17.03 -2.32 39.51
CA SER A 239 -17.28 -3.38 40.50
C SER A 239 -16.51 -3.17 41.80
N ASP A 240 -15.32 -2.56 41.74
CA ASP A 240 -14.40 -2.41 42.87
C ASP A 240 -14.37 -0.94 43.35
N SER A 241 -14.71 -0.74 44.62
CA SER A 241 -14.70 0.58 45.27
C SER A 241 -13.34 1.06 45.74
N THR A 242 -12.31 0.22 45.70
CA THR A 242 -10.97 0.55 46.18
C THR A 242 -10.10 1.20 45.10
N VAL A 243 -10.58 1.21 43.85
CA VAL A 243 -9.84 1.72 42.70
C VAL A 243 -9.64 3.23 42.80
N GLY A 244 -8.42 3.68 42.47
CA GLY A 244 -8.04 5.09 42.50
C GLY A 244 -8.81 5.97 41.47
N PRO A 245 -8.80 7.30 41.65
CA PRO A 245 -9.57 8.22 40.81
C PRO A 245 -8.95 8.50 39.44
N TYR A 246 -7.64 8.25 39.26
CA TYR A 246 -6.96 8.33 37.96
C TYR A 246 -6.22 7.03 37.69
N LEU A 247 -6.37 6.48 36.49
CA LEU A 247 -5.81 5.19 36.08
C LEU A 247 -5.14 5.32 34.72
N LEU A 248 -3.92 4.81 34.60
CA LEU A 248 -3.24 4.63 33.33
C LEU A 248 -3.58 3.25 32.77
N ALA A 249 -4.22 3.22 31.60
CA ALA A 249 -4.54 2.00 30.88
C ALA A 249 -3.56 1.82 29.73
N VAL A 250 -2.49 1.08 29.99
CA VAL A 250 -1.43 0.73 29.03
C VAL A 250 -1.10 -0.75 29.18
N ASP A 251 -0.75 -1.41 28.08
CA ASP A 251 -0.24 -2.77 28.12
C ASP A 251 1.21 -2.81 28.65
N HIS A 252 1.76 -4.01 28.82
CA HIS A 252 3.13 -4.18 29.35
C HIS A 252 4.21 -4.00 28.30
N SER A 253 3.84 -3.75 27.04
CA SER A 253 4.80 -3.66 25.96
C SER A 253 5.56 -2.34 26.00
N ARG A 254 6.83 -2.40 25.60
CA ARG A 254 7.71 -1.22 25.45
C ARG A 254 8.12 -1.10 24.00
N LEU A 255 7.12 -0.98 23.14
CA LEU A 255 7.34 -0.98 21.70
C LEU A 255 7.71 0.42 21.21
N THR A 256 8.71 0.44 20.34
CA THR A 256 9.02 1.65 19.57
C THR A 256 8.06 1.80 18.39
N GLN A 257 7.96 3.01 17.85
CA GLN A 257 7.24 3.28 16.62
C GLN A 257 7.66 2.33 15.49
N ALA A 258 8.97 2.15 15.31
CA ALA A 258 9.52 1.24 14.30
C ALA A 258 9.08 -0.21 14.53
N ASN A 259 9.10 -0.71 15.78
CA ASN A 259 8.66 -2.08 16.07
C ASN A 259 7.19 -2.31 15.71
N ILE A 260 6.33 -1.34 16.00
CA ILE A 260 4.89 -1.43 15.70
C ILE A 260 4.67 -1.47 14.19
N ILE A 261 5.24 -0.51 13.45
CA ILE A 261 5.05 -0.40 12.00
C ILE A 261 5.61 -1.64 11.29
N GLN A 262 6.81 -2.08 11.68
CA GLN A 262 7.44 -3.27 11.11
C GLN A 262 6.65 -4.54 11.44
N GLY A 263 6.13 -4.67 12.67
CA GLY A 263 5.30 -5.80 13.09
C GLY A 263 4.03 -5.95 12.25
N ILE A 264 3.33 -4.85 11.98
CA ILE A 264 2.13 -4.84 11.12
C ILE A 264 2.44 -5.36 9.72
N ILE A 265 3.52 -4.84 9.11
CA ILE A 265 3.88 -5.21 7.72
C ILE A 265 4.34 -6.65 7.64
N ASN A 266 5.16 -7.10 8.59
CA ASN A 266 5.63 -8.48 8.63
C ASN A 266 4.48 -9.48 8.77
N GLN A 267 3.43 -9.11 9.50
CA GLN A 267 2.27 -9.98 9.68
C GLN A 267 1.33 -9.98 8.48
N ILE A 268 1.02 -8.84 7.86
CA ILE A 268 -0.07 -8.76 6.87
C ILE A 268 0.43 -8.82 5.43
N SER A 269 1.65 -8.33 5.18
CA SER A 269 2.17 -8.09 3.84
C SER A 269 3.41 -8.93 3.53
N HIS A 270 4.05 -8.63 2.40
CA HIS A 270 5.40 -9.10 2.13
C HIS A 270 6.37 -8.44 3.11
N LYS A 271 7.23 -9.25 3.75
CA LYS A 271 8.30 -8.75 4.61
C LYS A 271 9.19 -7.80 3.80
N ARG A 272 9.35 -6.57 4.29
CA ARG A 272 10.21 -5.54 3.71
C ARG A 272 10.64 -4.58 4.80
N GLU A 273 11.78 -3.94 4.59
CA GLU A 273 12.21 -2.83 5.45
C GLU A 273 11.38 -1.59 5.15
N VAL A 274 11.09 -0.83 6.22
CA VAL A 274 10.33 0.42 6.12
C VAL A 274 11.29 1.59 6.12
N PRO A 275 11.20 2.52 5.17
CA PRO A 275 12.05 3.69 5.15
C PRO A 275 11.78 4.59 6.35
N ILE A 276 12.87 5.12 6.92
CA ILE A 276 12.83 6.16 7.96
C ILE A 276 12.89 7.53 7.27
N CYS A 277 11.97 8.43 7.58
CA CYS A 277 11.88 9.75 6.97
C CYS A 277 11.56 10.85 8.00
N PRO A 278 11.81 12.13 7.67
CA PRO A 278 11.33 13.26 8.45
C PRO A 278 9.82 13.21 8.63
N ALA A 279 9.33 13.78 9.74
CA ALA A 279 7.93 13.74 10.09
C ALA A 279 7.07 14.42 9.02
N GLU A 280 7.57 15.46 8.35
CA GLU A 280 6.91 16.23 7.27
C GLU A 280 6.51 15.39 6.07
N GLU A 281 7.19 14.27 5.84
CA GLU A 281 6.91 13.37 4.71
C GLU A 281 5.86 12.30 5.04
N VAL A 282 5.41 12.22 6.28
CA VAL A 282 4.38 11.29 6.73
C VAL A 282 3.03 11.98 6.68
N ASP A 283 2.20 11.53 5.73
CA ASP A 283 0.82 11.97 5.57
C ASP A 283 -0.09 11.10 6.45
N SER A 284 -0.31 11.53 7.69
CA SER A 284 -1.19 10.86 8.66
C SER A 284 -1.75 11.84 9.67
N ASP A 285 -3.05 11.76 9.92
CA ASP A 285 -3.74 12.50 11.00
C ASP A 285 -3.19 12.15 12.39
N PHE A 286 -2.51 11.02 12.53
CA PHE A 286 -1.94 10.53 13.79
C PHE A 286 -0.44 10.79 13.91
N LYS A 287 0.16 11.62 13.06
CA LYS A 287 1.58 11.96 13.08
C LYS A 287 2.07 12.44 14.46
N GLU A 288 1.29 13.26 15.17
CA GLU A 288 1.64 13.71 16.53
C GLU A 288 1.68 12.54 17.53
N VAL A 289 0.74 11.60 17.40
CA VAL A 289 0.69 10.39 18.25
C VAL A 289 1.88 9.49 17.95
N LEU A 290 2.23 9.29 16.68
CA LEU A 290 3.37 8.48 16.25
C LEU A 290 4.73 9.08 16.64
N SER A 291 4.76 10.38 16.95
CA SER A 291 5.96 11.10 17.41
C SER A 291 6.09 11.13 18.95
N LEU A 292 5.18 10.48 19.68
CA LEU A 292 5.29 10.36 21.14
C LEU A 292 6.54 9.57 21.50
N ASP A 293 7.18 9.98 22.59
CA ASP A 293 8.32 9.26 23.15
C ASP A 293 8.15 9.21 24.66
N ILE A 294 7.36 8.25 25.16
CA ILE A 294 6.99 8.18 26.56
C ILE A 294 6.73 6.72 26.94
N ILE A 295 7.15 6.35 28.15
CA ILE A 295 6.84 5.04 28.72
C ILE A 295 5.95 5.29 29.94
N LEU A 296 4.80 4.62 29.95
CA LEU A 296 3.84 4.65 31.04
C LEU A 296 3.77 3.25 31.65
N GLU A 297 3.52 3.17 32.95
CA GLU A 297 3.18 1.90 33.59
C GLU A 297 1.67 1.74 33.79
N PRO A 298 1.15 0.50 33.68
CA PRO A 298 -0.23 0.23 34.02
C PRO A 298 -0.51 0.52 35.49
N SER A 299 -1.69 1.09 35.77
CA SER A 299 -2.16 1.29 37.15
C SER A 299 -2.44 -0.04 37.87
N ALA A 300 -2.52 0.02 39.21
CA ALA A 300 -2.62 -1.18 40.07
C ALA A 300 -3.67 -2.23 39.66
N PRO A 301 -4.91 -1.88 39.23
CA PRO A 301 -5.91 -2.88 38.83
C PRO A 301 -5.50 -3.74 37.63
N LEU A 302 -4.66 -3.22 36.74
CA LEU A 302 -4.15 -3.93 35.56
C LEU A 302 -2.95 -4.84 35.90
N LYS A 303 -2.26 -4.56 37.01
CA LYS A 303 -1.15 -5.37 37.54
C LYS A 303 -1.64 -6.56 38.37
N ASP A 304 -2.93 -6.61 38.71
CA ASP A 304 -3.51 -7.73 39.44
C ASP A 304 -3.53 -9.01 38.57
N PRO A 305 -3.05 -10.17 39.07
CA PRO A 305 -3.06 -11.42 38.32
C PRO A 305 -4.46 -11.90 37.89
N SER A 306 -5.52 -11.45 38.56
CA SER A 306 -6.91 -11.75 38.21
C SER A 306 -7.45 -10.89 37.07
N PHE A 307 -6.70 -9.86 36.63
CA PHE A 307 -7.10 -9.07 35.49
C PHE A 307 -7.06 -9.92 34.21
N SER A 308 -8.23 -10.15 33.64
CA SER A 308 -8.38 -10.89 32.39
C SER A 308 -7.87 -10.03 31.23
N TRP A 309 -6.59 -10.09 30.90
CA TRP A 309 -6.02 -9.39 29.74
C TRP A 309 -6.55 -9.92 28.40
N TRP A 310 -6.68 -9.04 27.42
CA TRP A 310 -6.91 -9.37 26.02
C TRP A 310 -5.58 -9.36 25.28
N CYS A 311 -4.76 -8.32 25.41
CA CYS A 311 -3.42 -8.24 24.83
C CYS A 311 -2.44 -7.66 25.86
N ARG A 312 -2.03 -8.48 26.84
CA ARG A 312 -1.11 -8.07 27.93
C ARG A 312 0.25 -7.60 27.40
N ASP A 313 0.79 -8.34 26.44
CA ASP A 313 2.16 -8.17 25.94
C ASP A 313 2.24 -7.25 24.71
N GLY A 314 1.14 -6.55 24.42
CA GLY A 314 1.07 -5.53 23.38
C GLY A 314 0.71 -6.01 21.98
N ILE A 315 0.66 -5.05 21.05
CA ILE A 315 0.17 -5.25 19.68
C ILE A 315 1.05 -6.22 18.88
N VAL A 316 2.38 -6.14 18.99
CA VAL A 316 3.31 -6.96 18.20
C VAL A 316 3.28 -8.43 18.64
N ALA A 317 3.30 -8.70 19.96
CA ALA A 317 3.18 -10.06 20.47
C ALA A 317 1.83 -10.72 20.12
N ASN A 318 0.78 -9.90 19.94
CA ASN A 318 -0.57 -10.35 19.60
C ASN A 318 -0.95 -10.05 18.14
N ILE A 319 0.01 -9.81 17.25
CA ILE A 319 -0.25 -9.21 15.93
C ILE A 319 -1.14 -10.08 15.05
N GLU A 320 -1.03 -11.41 15.13
CA GLU A 320 -1.88 -12.32 14.36
C GLU A 320 -3.36 -12.14 14.70
N LYS A 321 -3.64 -12.08 16.01
CA LYS A 321 -4.97 -11.88 16.56
C LYS A 321 -5.50 -10.49 16.20
N VAL A 322 -4.68 -9.45 16.34
CA VAL A 322 -5.06 -8.07 15.97
C VAL A 322 -5.33 -7.96 14.46
N ALA A 323 -4.55 -8.62 13.61
CA ALA A 323 -4.79 -8.67 12.17
C ALA A 323 -6.08 -9.42 11.82
N ALA A 324 -6.39 -10.52 12.51
CA ALA A 324 -7.66 -11.22 12.35
C ALA A 324 -8.86 -10.35 12.77
N GLU A 325 -8.73 -9.60 13.87
CA GLU A 325 -9.72 -8.61 14.28
C GLU A 325 -9.87 -7.50 13.23
N PHE A 326 -8.76 -6.98 12.68
CA PHE A 326 -8.79 -5.98 11.63
C PHE A 326 -9.63 -6.44 10.43
N CYS A 327 -9.36 -7.63 9.90
CA CYS A 327 -10.12 -8.20 8.79
C CYS A 327 -11.59 -8.42 9.16
N LYS A 328 -11.86 -8.99 10.33
CA LYS A 328 -13.23 -9.26 10.79
C LYS A 328 -14.06 -7.98 10.91
N TRP A 329 -13.53 -6.95 11.58
CA TRP A 329 -14.25 -5.71 11.86
C TRP A 329 -14.47 -4.85 10.62
N ARG A 330 -13.60 -4.99 9.61
CA ARG A 330 -13.74 -4.33 8.30
C ARG A 330 -14.44 -5.18 7.25
N ASN A 331 -14.85 -6.40 7.60
CA ASN A 331 -15.44 -7.38 6.70
C ASN A 331 -14.57 -7.65 5.45
N LEU A 332 -13.25 -7.69 5.66
CA LEU A 332 -12.28 -8.07 4.63
C LEU A 332 -12.26 -9.59 4.54
N ARG A 333 -12.47 -10.10 3.32
CA ARG A 333 -12.59 -11.54 3.08
C ARG A 333 -11.57 -11.98 2.04
N PRO A 334 -10.74 -12.99 2.35
CA PRO A 334 -9.83 -13.52 1.36
C PRO A 334 -10.61 -14.18 0.22
N ILE A 335 -10.15 -14.03 -1.02
CA ILE A 335 -10.71 -14.74 -2.17
C ILE A 335 -9.73 -15.83 -2.56
N LYS A 336 -10.01 -17.09 -2.17
CA LYS A 336 -9.21 -18.25 -2.56
C LYS A 336 -9.85 -18.91 -3.78
N MET A 337 -9.29 -18.70 -4.96
CA MET A 337 -9.85 -19.18 -6.22
C MET A 337 -8.83 -20.00 -7.00
N VAL A 338 -9.29 -21.10 -7.60
CA VAL A 338 -8.54 -21.86 -8.59
C VAL A 338 -9.25 -21.75 -9.94
N VAL A 339 -8.49 -21.51 -11.00
CA VAL A 339 -8.98 -21.49 -12.38
C VAL A 339 -8.23 -22.54 -13.18
N ILE A 340 -8.94 -23.58 -13.61
CA ILE A 340 -8.41 -24.68 -14.43
C ILE A 340 -9.01 -24.64 -15.83
N GLY A 341 -8.27 -25.13 -16.81
CA GLY A 341 -8.72 -25.23 -18.19
C GLY A 341 -7.61 -25.73 -19.12
N PRO A 342 -7.91 -25.99 -20.39
CA PRO A 342 -6.92 -26.45 -21.35
C PRO A 342 -5.86 -25.35 -21.62
N PRO A 343 -4.62 -25.74 -21.99
CA PRO A 343 -3.58 -24.78 -22.35
C PRO A 343 -4.04 -23.85 -23.49
N GLY A 344 -3.92 -22.52 -23.31
CA GLY A 344 -4.36 -21.54 -24.32
C GLY A 344 -5.84 -21.14 -24.26
N CYS A 345 -6.56 -21.51 -23.19
CA CYS A 345 -7.96 -21.12 -23.02
C CYS A 345 -8.20 -19.63 -22.72
N GLY A 346 -7.15 -18.84 -22.47
CA GLY A 346 -7.26 -17.41 -22.15
C GLY A 346 -7.59 -17.10 -20.68
N ALA A 347 -7.34 -18.06 -19.78
CA ALA A 347 -7.58 -17.93 -18.34
C ALA A 347 -6.96 -16.67 -17.73
N GLU A 348 -5.78 -16.28 -18.21
CA GLU A 348 -4.99 -15.16 -17.71
C GLU A 348 -5.75 -13.83 -17.76
N ARG A 349 -6.59 -13.60 -18.78
CA ARG A 349 -7.36 -12.35 -18.90
C ARG A 349 -8.48 -12.30 -17.86
N LEU A 350 -9.24 -13.39 -17.76
CA LEU A 350 -10.31 -13.52 -16.75
C LEU A 350 -9.74 -13.45 -15.33
N CYS A 351 -8.63 -14.15 -15.06
CA CYS A 351 -7.96 -14.10 -13.77
C CYS A 351 -7.47 -12.69 -13.46
N ALA A 352 -6.86 -12.00 -14.42
CA ALA A 352 -6.42 -10.61 -14.26
C ALA A 352 -7.60 -9.65 -13.99
N GLN A 353 -8.74 -9.81 -14.67
CA GLN A 353 -9.93 -9.01 -14.41
C GLN A 353 -10.48 -9.23 -12.99
N VAL A 354 -10.57 -10.48 -12.53
CA VAL A 354 -11.02 -10.81 -11.17
C VAL A 354 -10.02 -10.28 -10.13
N ALA A 355 -8.72 -10.50 -10.35
CA ALA A 355 -7.66 -10.00 -9.49
C ALA A 355 -7.73 -8.46 -9.37
N GLY A 356 -7.86 -7.79 -10.51
CA GLY A 356 -7.95 -6.34 -10.61
C GLY A 356 -9.21 -5.76 -9.99
N ARG A 357 -10.35 -6.49 -9.99
CA ARG A 357 -11.62 -6.01 -9.44
C ARG A 357 -11.76 -6.21 -7.93
N TYR A 358 -11.23 -7.30 -7.37
CA TYR A 358 -11.52 -7.68 -5.98
C TYR A 358 -10.33 -7.69 -5.04
N LEU A 359 -9.13 -7.82 -5.59
CA LEU A 359 -7.90 -7.83 -4.80
C LEU A 359 -7.21 -6.48 -4.93
N HIS A 360 -7.23 -5.86 -6.12
CA HIS A 360 -6.55 -4.60 -6.45
C HIS A 360 -5.04 -4.66 -6.19
N GLU A 361 -4.28 -3.63 -6.60
CA GLU A 361 -2.88 -3.34 -6.23
C GLU A 361 -1.99 -4.54 -5.85
N GLU A 362 -1.15 -4.96 -6.81
CA GLU A 362 -0.32 -6.18 -6.73
C GLU A 362 -1.12 -7.41 -6.24
N PRO A 363 -2.20 -7.79 -6.96
CA PRO A 363 -3.05 -8.85 -6.48
C PRO A 363 -2.29 -10.19 -6.50
N PRO A 364 -2.57 -11.11 -5.56
CA PRO A 364 -1.97 -12.45 -5.51
C PRO A 364 -2.54 -13.36 -6.61
N HIS A 365 -2.30 -12.96 -7.86
CA HIS A 365 -2.53 -13.74 -9.06
C HIS A 365 -1.30 -14.61 -9.32
N LEU A 366 -1.44 -15.91 -9.06
CA LEU A 366 -0.33 -16.86 -9.00
C LEU A 366 -0.42 -17.83 -10.19
N THR A 367 0.63 -17.87 -10.99
CA THR A 367 0.88 -18.97 -11.93
C THR A 367 1.98 -19.85 -11.38
N PHE A 368 1.98 -21.13 -11.76
CA PHE A 368 3.03 -22.06 -11.34
C PHE A 368 4.44 -21.58 -11.73
N ASP A 369 4.59 -21.03 -12.94
CA ASP A 369 5.86 -20.49 -13.43
C ASP A 369 6.32 -19.27 -12.61
N GLN A 370 5.40 -18.37 -12.23
CA GLN A 370 5.72 -17.22 -11.38
C GLN A 370 6.18 -17.67 -9.99
N ILE A 371 5.53 -18.68 -9.41
CA ILE A 371 5.92 -19.24 -8.10
C ILE A 371 7.36 -19.79 -8.15
N ILE A 372 7.73 -20.49 -9.23
CA ILE A 372 9.10 -20.98 -9.39
C ILE A 372 10.07 -19.83 -9.56
N ALA A 373 9.74 -18.82 -10.37
CA ALA A 373 10.59 -17.67 -10.61
C ALA A 373 10.87 -16.90 -9.31
N ASP A 374 9.83 -16.63 -8.51
CA ASP A 374 9.92 -15.99 -7.20
C ASP A 374 10.76 -16.82 -6.22
N ALA A 375 10.54 -18.15 -6.18
CA ALA A 375 11.31 -19.04 -5.32
C ALA A 375 12.80 -19.12 -5.73
N CYS A 376 13.12 -18.96 -7.01
CA CYS A 376 14.50 -18.95 -7.51
C CYS A 376 15.23 -17.63 -7.26
N SER A 377 14.50 -16.51 -7.17
CA SER A 377 15.05 -15.17 -6.98
C SER A 377 15.28 -14.80 -5.52
N ALA A 378 14.66 -15.54 -4.59
CA ALA A 378 14.82 -15.31 -3.16
C ALA A 378 16.30 -15.39 -2.71
N PRO A 379 16.74 -14.53 -1.76
CA PRO A 379 18.14 -14.47 -1.31
C PRO A 379 18.51 -15.59 -0.31
N THR A 380 18.09 -16.83 -0.56
CA THR A 380 18.32 -17.97 0.36
C THR A 380 19.20 -19.06 -0.25
N ARG A 381 19.89 -19.85 0.59
CA ARG A 381 20.67 -21.02 0.15
C ARG A 381 19.78 -22.04 -0.58
N ALA A 382 18.54 -22.21 -0.13
CA ALA A 382 17.54 -23.08 -0.76
C ALA A 382 17.19 -22.60 -2.18
N ALA A 383 16.98 -21.29 -2.39
CA ALA A 383 16.71 -20.72 -3.70
C ALA A 383 17.87 -20.94 -4.69
N ARG A 384 19.13 -20.79 -4.23
CA ARG A 384 20.32 -21.09 -5.05
C ARG A 384 20.36 -22.57 -5.47
N LYS A 385 20.02 -23.50 -4.58
CA LYS A 385 19.92 -24.94 -4.89
C LYS A 385 18.79 -25.22 -5.89
N LEU A 386 17.61 -24.61 -5.70
CA LEU A 386 16.46 -24.74 -6.59
C LEU A 386 16.80 -24.24 -8.01
N ASN A 387 17.41 -23.06 -8.13
CA ASN A 387 17.80 -22.48 -9.41
C ASN A 387 18.79 -23.38 -10.18
N LYS A 388 19.75 -24.01 -9.49
CA LYS A 388 20.64 -25.02 -10.10
C LYS A 388 19.86 -26.23 -10.62
N LYS A 389 18.84 -26.71 -9.89
CA LYS A 389 17.99 -27.84 -10.33
C LYS A 389 17.13 -27.47 -11.54
N VAL A 390 16.50 -26.28 -11.53
CA VAL A 390 15.68 -25.79 -12.64
C VAL A 390 16.51 -25.62 -13.91
N ARG A 391 17.74 -25.10 -13.81
CA ARG A 391 18.65 -24.95 -14.97
C ARG A 391 19.15 -26.26 -15.56
N LYS A 392 19.19 -27.33 -14.77
CA LYS A 392 19.60 -28.69 -15.20
C LYS A 392 18.42 -29.52 -15.74
N LEU A 393 17.20 -29.00 -15.67
CA LEU A 393 15.99 -29.71 -16.10
C LEU A 393 15.93 -29.78 -17.63
N GLU A 394 15.72 -30.98 -18.17
CA GLU A 394 15.53 -31.14 -19.61
C GLU A 394 14.23 -30.47 -20.08
N PRO A 395 14.18 -29.92 -21.31
CA PRO A 395 12.95 -29.35 -21.87
C PRO A 395 11.79 -30.35 -21.82
N GLY A 396 10.69 -29.97 -21.18
CA GLY A 396 9.49 -30.79 -21.07
C GLY A 396 9.43 -31.73 -19.86
N LYS A 397 10.50 -31.89 -19.08
CA LYS A 397 10.43 -32.59 -17.78
C LYS A 397 9.88 -31.65 -16.71
N LYS A 398 8.98 -32.15 -15.86
CA LYS A 398 8.44 -31.42 -14.69
C LYS A 398 9.33 -31.65 -13.46
N LEU A 399 9.38 -30.68 -12.55
CA LEU A 399 9.99 -30.87 -11.23
C LEU A 399 9.25 -32.00 -10.46
N PRO A 400 9.93 -32.71 -9.54
CA PRO A 400 9.29 -33.74 -8.72
C PRO A 400 8.05 -33.21 -8.00
N LEU A 401 6.97 -34.00 -7.96
CA LEU A 401 5.67 -33.58 -7.41
C LEU A 401 5.80 -33.01 -5.99
N LYS A 402 6.52 -33.70 -5.09
CA LYS A 402 6.77 -33.24 -3.71
C LYS A 402 7.36 -31.83 -3.67
N LEU A 403 8.31 -31.51 -4.56
CA LEU A 403 8.93 -30.18 -4.63
C LEU A 403 7.94 -29.13 -5.15
N ARG A 404 7.16 -29.46 -6.19
CA ARG A 404 6.13 -28.58 -6.74
C ARG A 404 5.06 -28.24 -5.70
N THR A 405 4.56 -29.26 -5.01
CA THR A 405 3.62 -29.13 -3.90
C THR A 405 4.18 -28.21 -2.82
N LYS A 406 5.41 -28.44 -2.34
CA LYS A 406 6.02 -27.61 -1.29
C LYS A 406 6.15 -26.13 -1.70
N LEU A 407 6.55 -25.87 -2.95
CA LEU A 407 6.68 -24.50 -3.47
C LEU A 407 5.33 -23.79 -3.53
N VAL A 408 4.30 -24.45 -4.07
CA VAL A 408 2.97 -23.87 -4.19
C VAL A 408 2.34 -23.69 -2.81
N GLN A 409 2.37 -24.70 -1.93
CA GLN A 409 1.85 -24.59 -0.56
C GLN A 409 2.53 -23.46 0.22
N SER A 410 3.86 -23.36 0.16
CA SER A 410 4.58 -22.27 0.82
C SER A 410 4.13 -20.89 0.33
N ARG A 411 3.81 -20.74 -0.97
CA ARG A 411 3.26 -19.49 -1.49
C ARG A 411 1.84 -19.24 -1.03
N LEU A 412 0.96 -20.24 -1.07
CA LEU A 412 -0.44 -20.14 -0.64
C LEU A 412 -0.58 -19.85 0.86
N LEU A 413 0.39 -20.31 1.68
CA LEU A 413 0.47 -20.05 3.12
C LEU A 413 1.12 -18.69 3.46
N SER A 414 1.62 -17.94 2.47
CA SER A 414 2.17 -16.60 2.73
C SER A 414 1.10 -15.67 3.32
N ASN A 415 1.54 -14.73 4.16
CA ASN A 415 0.64 -13.78 4.83
C ASN A 415 -0.29 -13.04 3.86
N VAL A 416 0.25 -12.59 2.72
CA VAL A 416 -0.57 -11.94 1.67
C VAL A 416 -1.72 -12.86 1.21
N CYS A 417 -1.44 -14.14 1.00
CA CYS A 417 -2.46 -15.11 0.58
C CYS A 417 -3.43 -15.47 1.72
N ARG A 418 -2.96 -15.50 2.98
CA ARG A 418 -3.80 -15.72 4.17
C ARG A 418 -4.84 -14.61 4.34
N TYR A 419 -4.45 -13.34 4.17
CA TYR A 419 -5.32 -12.19 4.43
C TYR A 419 -6.10 -11.67 3.22
N ARG A 420 -5.57 -11.82 1.99
CA ARG A 420 -6.24 -11.36 0.76
C ARG A 420 -6.81 -12.51 -0.06
N GLY A 421 -6.36 -13.74 0.16
CA GLY A 421 -6.64 -14.88 -0.71
C GLY A 421 -5.66 -14.93 -1.88
N TYR A 422 -5.99 -15.70 -2.90
CA TYR A 422 -5.17 -15.92 -4.07
C TYR A 422 -6.04 -16.32 -5.28
N ILE A 423 -5.54 -16.07 -6.48
CA ILE A 423 -6.09 -16.63 -7.72
C ILE A 423 -5.01 -17.50 -8.32
N LEU A 424 -5.19 -18.82 -8.25
CA LEU A 424 -4.25 -19.80 -8.80
C LEU A 424 -4.67 -20.14 -10.24
N GLU A 425 -3.90 -19.64 -11.20
CA GLU A 425 -4.13 -19.78 -12.63
C GLU A 425 -3.44 -21.05 -13.16
N GLY A 426 -4.22 -21.95 -13.76
CA GLY A 426 -3.70 -23.08 -14.54
C GLY A 426 -3.04 -24.19 -13.73
N TYR A 427 -3.16 -24.19 -12.40
CA TYR A 427 -2.65 -25.23 -11.50
C TYR A 427 -3.67 -25.49 -10.38
N PRO A 428 -3.86 -26.74 -9.91
CA PRO A 428 -3.28 -28.00 -10.40
C PRO A 428 -3.78 -28.42 -11.79
N THR A 429 -3.06 -29.33 -12.45
CA THR A 429 -3.40 -29.82 -13.80
C THR A 429 -3.91 -31.27 -13.83
N SER A 430 -3.82 -31.99 -12.70
CA SER A 430 -4.31 -33.35 -12.55
C SER A 430 -4.85 -33.61 -11.13
N PHE A 431 -5.63 -34.68 -10.97
CA PHE A 431 -6.11 -35.14 -9.66
C PHE A 431 -4.97 -35.33 -8.66
N ALA A 432 -3.89 -36.01 -9.05
CA ALA A 432 -2.74 -36.27 -8.17
C ALA A 432 -2.03 -34.98 -7.71
N GLU A 433 -1.98 -33.95 -8.57
CA GLU A 433 -1.45 -32.64 -8.18
C GLU A 433 -2.38 -31.93 -7.20
N ALA A 434 -3.68 -32.01 -7.42
CA ALA A 434 -4.68 -31.40 -6.55
C ALA A 434 -4.73 -32.07 -5.18
N GLU A 435 -4.70 -33.41 -5.14
CA GLU A 435 -4.63 -34.21 -3.93
C GLU A 435 -3.38 -33.88 -3.12
N ALA A 436 -2.20 -33.90 -3.75
CA ALA A 436 -0.96 -33.54 -3.08
C ALA A 436 -0.95 -32.11 -2.54
N LEU A 437 -1.65 -31.18 -3.21
CA LEU A 437 -1.66 -29.76 -2.84
C LEU A 437 -2.65 -29.44 -1.71
N PHE A 438 -3.84 -30.03 -1.75
CA PHE A 438 -4.97 -29.63 -0.91
C PHE A 438 -5.37 -30.66 0.15
N MET A 439 -4.79 -31.86 0.13
CA MET A 439 -5.00 -32.86 1.19
C MET A 439 -3.80 -32.90 2.13
N GLU A 440 -4.08 -33.11 3.41
CA GLU A 440 -3.09 -33.34 4.45
C GLU A 440 -3.34 -34.68 5.13
N LYS A 441 -2.27 -35.34 5.56
CA LYS A 441 -2.38 -36.58 6.34
C LYS A 441 -2.99 -36.25 7.70
N VAL A 442 -4.01 -37.01 8.09
CA VAL A 442 -4.53 -36.97 9.46
C VAL A 442 -3.46 -37.63 10.34
N ARG A 443 -2.85 -36.85 11.24
CA ARG A 443 -2.04 -37.38 12.33
C ARG A 443 -3.00 -37.94 13.37
N GLU A 444 -2.80 -39.18 13.81
CA GLU A 444 -3.62 -39.77 14.88
C GLU A 444 -3.19 -39.19 16.24
N GLU A 445 -4.17 -38.97 17.13
CA GLU A 445 -3.97 -38.44 18.50
C GLU A 445 -3.12 -39.45 19.30
N GLY A 446 -1.79 -39.27 19.29
CA GLY A 446 -0.82 -40.16 19.94
C GLY A 446 0.64 -39.91 19.54
N GLU A 447 0.88 -39.31 18.37
CA GLU A 447 2.22 -38.89 17.91
C GLU A 447 2.56 -37.43 18.28
N GLU A 448 1.75 -36.78 19.13
CA GLU A 448 1.97 -35.38 19.53
C GLU A 448 3.18 -35.20 20.45
N GLU A 449 3.59 -36.22 21.21
CA GLU A 449 4.72 -36.12 22.14
C GLU A 449 6.10 -36.31 21.50
N GLU A 450 6.22 -37.00 20.35
CA GLU A 450 7.52 -37.17 19.66
C GLU A 450 7.82 -36.04 18.66
N ALA A 451 6.80 -35.38 18.11
CA ALA A 451 6.97 -34.30 17.15
C ALA A 451 7.32 -32.94 17.79
N GLU A 452 6.93 -32.69 19.05
CA GLU A 452 7.41 -31.52 19.80
C GLU A 452 8.91 -31.66 20.13
N ALA A 453 9.41 -32.89 20.32
CA ALA A 453 10.84 -33.15 20.52
C ALA A 453 11.67 -32.94 19.23
N GLU A 454 11.19 -33.38 18.06
CA GLU A 454 11.89 -33.13 16.78
C GLU A 454 11.76 -31.67 16.29
N ALA A 455 10.73 -30.94 16.73
CA ALA A 455 10.57 -29.51 16.41
C ALA A 455 11.44 -28.60 17.28
N GLU A 456 11.71 -28.97 18.55
CA GLU A 456 12.64 -28.24 19.42
C GLU A 456 14.13 -28.53 19.09
N GLU A 457 14.48 -29.72 18.58
CA GLU A 457 15.86 -30.02 18.15
C GLU A 457 16.23 -29.42 16.78
N GLY A 458 15.27 -28.85 16.03
CA GLY A 458 15.50 -28.26 14.71
C GLY A 458 15.87 -26.76 14.71
N GLU A 459 15.89 -26.09 15.86
CA GLU A 459 16.14 -24.65 15.96
C GLU A 459 17.48 -24.26 16.64
N ASP A 460 18.31 -25.23 17.04
CA ASP A 460 19.65 -24.93 17.61
C ASP A 460 20.74 -25.84 17.04
N GLU A 461 21.09 -25.66 15.76
CA GLU A 461 22.45 -25.95 15.29
C GLU A 461 22.97 -24.77 14.46
N GLY A 462 23.71 -23.92 15.16
CA GLY A 462 24.65 -22.98 14.58
C GLY A 462 25.68 -23.69 13.71
N GLU A 463 26.20 -22.92 12.76
CA GLU A 463 27.17 -23.32 11.76
C GLU A 463 28.43 -23.97 12.36
N GLU A 464 28.61 -25.27 12.17
CA GLU A 464 29.95 -25.86 12.05
C GLU A 464 30.04 -26.77 10.82
N GLU A 465 31.19 -26.63 10.14
CA GLU A 465 31.51 -27.19 8.85
C GLU A 465 31.81 -28.70 8.91
N GLY A 466 31.42 -29.40 7.85
CA GLY A 466 31.87 -30.77 7.56
C GLY A 466 31.58 -31.12 6.11
N GLU A 467 32.61 -31.06 5.26
CA GLU A 467 32.59 -31.64 3.93
C GLU A 467 32.51 -33.17 4.06
N GLU A 468 31.41 -33.79 3.60
CA GLU A 468 31.44 -35.22 3.25
C GLU A 468 30.83 -35.44 1.86
N GLU A 469 31.62 -36.19 1.08
CA GLU A 469 31.44 -36.50 -0.32
C GLU A 469 30.25 -37.42 -0.57
N ALA A 470 29.78 -37.41 -1.82
CA ALA A 470 28.73 -38.28 -2.31
C ALA A 470 29.24 -39.72 -2.43
N ASP A 471 28.53 -40.67 -1.82
CA ASP A 471 28.55 -42.07 -2.25
C ASP A 471 27.19 -42.43 -2.88
N GLU A 472 27.29 -42.93 -4.10
CA GLU A 472 26.24 -43.58 -4.87
C GLU A 472 26.03 -44.98 -4.30
N GLU A 473 24.91 -45.25 -3.63
CA GLU A 473 24.50 -46.61 -3.33
C GLU A 473 23.46 -47.09 -4.35
N GLU A 474 23.87 -48.10 -5.11
CA GLU A 474 23.06 -48.92 -6.01
C GLU A 474 22.00 -49.68 -5.20
N GLU A 475 20.71 -49.56 -5.59
CA GLU A 475 19.64 -50.40 -5.05
C GLU A 475 19.79 -51.84 -5.60
N GLU A 476 20.26 -52.77 -4.77
CA GLU A 476 20.13 -54.22 -5.00
C GLU A 476 18.66 -54.66 -4.86
N GLU A 477 18.16 -55.41 -5.86
CA GLU A 477 16.86 -56.07 -5.82
C GLU A 477 16.81 -57.14 -4.71
N ALA A 478 15.92 -56.96 -3.73
CA ALA A 478 15.56 -57.98 -2.75
C ALA A 478 14.50 -58.96 -3.32
N PRO A 479 14.55 -60.25 -2.96
CA PRO A 479 13.70 -61.30 -3.53
C PRO A 479 12.24 -61.21 -3.02
N PRO A 480 11.27 -61.82 -3.74
CA PRO A 480 9.86 -61.63 -3.42
C PRO A 480 9.48 -62.37 -2.12
N PRO A 481 8.69 -61.76 -1.23
CA PRO A 481 8.14 -62.48 -0.09
C PRO A 481 6.94 -63.35 -0.50
N GLU A 482 6.88 -64.52 0.11
CA GLU A 482 5.83 -65.52 -0.02
C GLU A 482 4.49 -65.03 0.56
N GLU A 483 3.41 -65.61 0.05
CA GLU A 483 2.01 -65.38 0.40
C GLU A 483 1.75 -65.65 1.89
N ASP A 484 1.34 -64.61 2.63
CA ASP A 484 0.53 -64.76 3.83
C ASP A 484 -0.61 -63.72 3.77
N GLU A 485 -1.84 -64.23 3.80
CA GLU A 485 -3.09 -63.48 3.78
C GLU A 485 -3.36 -62.82 5.15
N GLU A 486 -4.07 -61.69 5.11
CA GLU A 486 -4.73 -60.98 6.22
C GLU A 486 -3.87 -60.03 7.08
N ASP A 487 -3.61 -58.83 6.55
CA ASP A 487 -3.72 -57.59 7.32
C ASP A 487 -4.21 -56.47 6.39
N GLU A 488 -5.44 -55.98 6.61
CA GLU A 488 -5.94 -54.76 5.99
C GLU A 488 -5.08 -53.58 6.49
N GLU A 489 -4.01 -53.27 5.77
CA GLU A 489 -3.21 -52.06 5.95
C GLU A 489 -4.15 -50.85 6.02
N GLN A 490 -4.18 -50.21 7.19
CA GLN A 490 -4.88 -48.94 7.41
C GLN A 490 -4.30 -47.90 6.46
N ARG A 491 -4.99 -47.68 5.35
CA ARG A 491 -4.69 -46.57 4.45
C ARG A 491 -4.70 -45.28 5.27
N PRO A 492 -3.64 -44.45 5.20
CA PRO A 492 -3.58 -43.20 5.96
C PRO A 492 -4.82 -42.36 5.65
N LYS A 493 -5.54 -41.93 6.67
CA LYS A 493 -6.70 -41.05 6.51
C LYS A 493 -6.18 -39.68 6.09
N PHE A 494 -6.75 -39.12 5.03
CA PHE A 494 -6.44 -37.77 4.57
C PHE A 494 -7.62 -36.84 4.86
N LYS A 495 -7.33 -35.58 5.19
CA LYS A 495 -8.33 -34.51 5.33
C LYS A 495 -7.97 -33.33 4.43
N VAL A 496 -8.97 -32.50 4.13
CA VAL A 496 -8.77 -31.27 3.36
C VAL A 496 -8.00 -30.26 4.20
N ASN A 497 -6.96 -29.65 3.64
CA ASN A 497 -6.22 -28.57 4.28
C ASN A 497 -6.99 -27.25 4.11
N GLU A 498 -7.74 -26.86 5.15
CA GLU A 498 -8.57 -25.65 5.18
C GLU A 498 -7.79 -24.34 4.99
N SER A 499 -6.48 -24.35 5.31
CA SER A 499 -5.64 -23.16 5.18
C SER A 499 -5.40 -22.80 3.72
N VAL A 500 -5.21 -23.80 2.85
CA VAL A 500 -4.87 -23.59 1.45
C VAL A 500 -5.99 -23.92 0.47
N VAL A 501 -7.01 -24.70 0.84
CA VAL A 501 -8.08 -25.10 -0.10
C VAL A 501 -8.81 -23.89 -0.69
N PRO A 502 -9.13 -23.89 -2.00
CA PRO A 502 -9.91 -22.83 -2.61
C PRO A 502 -11.37 -22.85 -2.15
N GLU A 503 -11.96 -21.66 -2.08
CA GLU A 503 -13.39 -21.48 -1.82
C GLU A 503 -14.21 -21.33 -3.11
N TYR A 504 -13.53 -21.01 -4.22
CA TYR A 504 -14.10 -20.78 -5.54
C TYR A 504 -13.32 -21.54 -6.60
N GLY A 505 -14.03 -22.11 -7.56
CA GLY A 505 -13.42 -22.91 -8.61
C GLY A 505 -14.04 -22.59 -9.96
N VAL A 506 -13.21 -22.34 -10.97
CA VAL A 506 -13.66 -22.08 -12.34
C VAL A 506 -13.01 -23.09 -13.28
N LEU A 507 -13.83 -23.74 -14.11
CA LEU A 507 -13.39 -24.65 -15.17
C LEU A 507 -13.66 -23.99 -16.53
N ILE A 508 -12.60 -23.56 -17.19
CA ILE A 508 -12.69 -22.99 -18.53
C ILE A 508 -12.67 -24.12 -19.56
N GLN A 509 -13.64 -24.07 -20.47
CA GLN A 509 -13.80 -25.00 -21.57
C GLN A 509 -13.55 -24.26 -22.88
N SER A 510 -12.74 -24.86 -23.74
CA SER A 510 -12.46 -24.35 -25.08
C SER A 510 -12.00 -25.49 -25.99
N ALA A 511 -12.32 -25.40 -27.27
CA ALA A 511 -11.86 -26.33 -28.28
C ALA A 511 -10.35 -26.19 -28.50
N VAL A 512 -9.67 -27.32 -28.70
CA VAL A 512 -8.21 -27.37 -28.93
C VAL A 512 -7.77 -26.48 -30.09
N ALA A 513 -8.56 -26.44 -31.17
CA ALA A 513 -8.27 -25.60 -32.33
C ALA A 513 -8.28 -24.10 -31.99
N ARG A 514 -9.21 -23.66 -31.13
CA ARG A 514 -9.30 -22.26 -30.66
C ARG A 514 -8.16 -21.93 -29.71
N CYS A 515 -7.83 -22.83 -28.80
CA CYS A 515 -6.69 -22.67 -27.90
C CYS A 515 -5.37 -22.49 -28.67
N LYS A 516 -5.17 -23.32 -29.71
CA LYS A 516 -4.03 -23.21 -30.61
C LYS A 516 -4.00 -21.85 -31.31
N GLU A 517 -5.11 -21.45 -31.92
CA GLU A 517 -5.24 -20.15 -32.61
C GLU A 517 -4.87 -18.99 -31.68
N ARG A 518 -5.43 -18.95 -30.46
CA ARG A 518 -5.14 -17.89 -29.47
C ARG A 518 -3.66 -17.81 -29.10
N ILE A 519 -3.00 -18.94 -28.85
CA ILE A 519 -1.58 -18.96 -28.49
C ILE A 519 -0.73 -18.41 -29.64
N PHE A 520 -0.91 -18.91 -30.86
CA PHE A 520 -0.06 -18.55 -32.00
C PHE A 520 -0.36 -17.15 -32.57
N ASN A 521 -1.55 -16.59 -32.28
CA ASN A 521 -1.88 -15.19 -32.54
C ASN A 521 -1.37 -14.23 -31.44
N GLY A 522 -0.78 -14.75 -30.35
CA GLY A 522 -0.32 -13.95 -29.22
C GLY A 522 -1.46 -13.43 -28.34
N GLU A 523 -2.66 -13.99 -28.46
CA GLU A 523 -3.83 -13.64 -27.66
C GLU A 523 -3.85 -14.37 -26.32
N ALA A 524 -3.21 -15.54 -26.23
CA ALA A 524 -3.12 -16.32 -25.01
C ALA A 524 -1.68 -16.78 -24.68
N LYS A 525 -1.39 -16.96 -23.39
CA LYS A 525 -0.18 -17.60 -22.89
C LYS A 525 -0.19 -19.08 -23.24
N GLY A 526 0.96 -19.58 -23.66
CA GLY A 526 1.14 -20.99 -23.95
C GLY A 526 2.52 -21.27 -24.53
N PRO A 527 2.77 -22.53 -24.93
CA PRO A 527 4.05 -22.93 -25.48
C PRO A 527 4.37 -22.18 -26.78
N THR A 528 5.62 -21.78 -26.97
CA THR A 528 6.08 -21.07 -28.18
C THR A 528 6.22 -21.99 -29.39
N ARG A 529 6.37 -23.30 -29.17
CA ARG A 529 6.51 -24.32 -30.22
C ARG A 529 5.26 -25.18 -30.28
N GLU A 530 4.85 -25.52 -31.48
CA GLU A 530 3.68 -26.38 -31.72
C GLU A 530 3.82 -27.78 -31.11
N GLU A 531 5.03 -28.36 -31.14
CA GLU A 531 5.33 -29.65 -30.52
C GLU A 531 5.04 -29.64 -29.00
N ASP A 532 5.42 -28.56 -28.33
CA ASP A 532 5.19 -28.40 -26.89
C ASP A 532 3.70 -28.20 -26.59
N PHE A 533 2.95 -27.49 -27.45
CA PHE A 533 1.50 -27.35 -27.35
C PHE A 533 0.77 -28.68 -27.50
N VAL A 534 1.17 -29.51 -28.47
CA VAL A 534 0.59 -30.84 -28.67
C VAL A 534 0.84 -31.72 -27.44
N ARG A 535 2.06 -31.68 -26.89
CA ARG A 535 2.42 -32.43 -25.67
C ARG A 535 1.56 -32.02 -24.47
N THR A 536 1.51 -30.73 -24.14
CA THR A 536 0.76 -30.24 -22.97
C THR A 536 -0.75 -30.43 -23.11
N THR A 537 -1.28 -30.31 -24.32
CA THR A 537 -2.69 -30.59 -24.61
C THR A 537 -3.01 -32.07 -24.40
N ALA A 538 -2.15 -32.98 -24.88
CA ALA A 538 -2.33 -34.42 -24.68
C ALA A 538 -2.26 -34.79 -23.18
N GLU A 539 -1.33 -34.19 -22.43
CA GLU A 539 -1.26 -34.35 -20.96
C GLU A 539 -2.56 -33.90 -20.28
N TYR A 540 -3.09 -32.72 -20.64
CA TYR A 540 -4.34 -32.21 -20.08
C TYR A 540 -5.53 -33.13 -20.41
N GLN A 541 -5.64 -33.57 -21.67
CA GLN A 541 -6.70 -34.48 -22.11
C GLN A 541 -6.63 -35.82 -21.38
N GLY A 542 -5.44 -36.40 -21.24
CA GLY A 542 -5.26 -37.64 -20.49
C GLY A 542 -5.56 -37.50 -19.00
N ALA A 543 -5.30 -36.34 -18.40
CA ALA A 543 -5.53 -36.12 -16.97
C ALA A 543 -6.97 -35.69 -16.61
N ASN A 544 -7.74 -35.11 -17.55
CA ASN A 544 -9.02 -34.47 -17.25
C ASN A 544 -10.18 -34.88 -18.16
N LEU A 545 -9.92 -35.48 -19.32
CA LEU A 545 -10.92 -35.84 -20.32
C LEU A 545 -10.79 -37.31 -20.76
N ALA A 546 -10.07 -38.13 -19.99
CA ALA A 546 -9.92 -39.53 -20.30
C ALA A 546 -11.23 -40.29 -20.06
N GLU A 547 -11.60 -41.13 -21.02
CA GLU A 547 -12.80 -42.00 -20.92
C GLU A 547 -12.50 -43.30 -20.15
N ASP A 548 -11.28 -43.45 -19.63
CA ASP A 548 -10.79 -44.66 -18.95
C ASP A 548 -11.17 -44.73 -17.46
N GLY A 549 -11.93 -43.76 -16.96
CA GLY A 549 -12.35 -43.66 -15.56
C GLY A 549 -11.30 -43.03 -14.64
N THR A 550 -10.19 -42.51 -15.18
CA THR A 550 -9.25 -41.71 -14.41
C THR A 550 -9.96 -40.45 -13.90
N PRO A 551 -9.98 -40.19 -12.58
CA PRO A 551 -10.68 -39.04 -12.04
C PRO A 551 -10.00 -37.75 -12.47
N SER A 552 -10.80 -36.79 -12.89
CA SER A 552 -10.39 -35.47 -13.35
C SER A 552 -10.06 -34.53 -12.18
N THR A 553 -9.35 -33.43 -12.47
CA THR A 553 -9.11 -32.37 -11.48
C THR A 553 -10.42 -31.74 -10.99
N SER A 554 -11.44 -31.64 -11.85
CA SER A 554 -12.77 -31.17 -11.47
C SER A 554 -13.50 -32.11 -10.51
N GLU A 555 -13.35 -33.42 -10.70
CA GLU A 555 -13.92 -34.44 -9.81
C GLU A 555 -13.25 -34.43 -8.45
N PHE A 556 -11.91 -34.24 -8.38
CA PHE A 556 -11.21 -34.01 -7.12
C PHE A 556 -11.88 -32.92 -6.27
N PHE A 557 -12.07 -31.73 -6.85
CA PHE A 557 -12.65 -30.61 -6.11
C PHE A 557 -14.08 -30.89 -5.65
N LEU A 558 -14.88 -31.58 -6.46
CA LEU A 558 -16.25 -31.93 -6.11
C LEU A 558 -16.32 -32.99 -5.01
N GLU A 559 -15.56 -34.08 -5.15
CA GLU A 559 -15.64 -35.26 -4.29
C GLU A 559 -14.86 -35.12 -2.99
N GLN A 560 -13.65 -34.57 -3.05
CA GLN A 560 -12.76 -34.46 -1.88
C GLN A 560 -12.96 -33.15 -1.12
N CYS A 561 -13.16 -32.03 -1.84
CA CYS A 561 -13.30 -30.71 -1.23
C CYS A 561 -14.75 -30.22 -1.09
N GLY A 562 -15.73 -30.88 -1.72
CA GLY A 562 -17.11 -30.39 -1.79
C GLY A 562 -17.27 -29.09 -2.60
N LEU A 563 -16.28 -28.73 -3.42
CA LEU A 563 -16.23 -27.51 -4.22
C LEU A 563 -16.76 -27.75 -5.63
N LYS A 564 -17.90 -27.13 -5.96
CA LYS A 564 -18.45 -27.15 -7.31
C LYS A 564 -17.74 -26.16 -8.22
N MET A 565 -17.05 -26.67 -9.24
CA MET A 565 -16.43 -25.86 -10.29
C MET A 565 -17.49 -25.20 -11.18
N LEU A 566 -17.37 -23.89 -11.42
CA LEU A 566 -18.18 -23.15 -12.40
C LEU A 566 -17.67 -23.42 -13.82
N PRO A 567 -18.44 -24.11 -14.69
CA PRO A 567 -18.04 -24.29 -16.07
C PRO A 567 -18.27 -23.02 -16.89
N ILE A 568 -17.27 -22.58 -17.65
CA ILE A 568 -17.36 -21.44 -18.57
C ILE A 568 -16.83 -21.87 -19.93
N ASN A 569 -17.68 -21.80 -20.96
CA ASN A 569 -17.27 -22.05 -22.33
C ASN A 569 -16.93 -20.74 -23.05
N ILE A 570 -15.65 -20.41 -23.10
CA ILE A 570 -15.15 -19.15 -23.67
C ILE A 570 -15.28 -19.10 -25.21
N ASP A 571 -15.61 -20.22 -25.86
CA ASP A 571 -15.90 -20.23 -27.29
C ASP A 571 -17.37 -19.88 -27.60
N ALA A 572 -18.23 -19.89 -26.58
CA ALA A 572 -19.67 -19.68 -26.70
C ALA A 572 -20.17 -18.40 -26.03
N CYS A 573 -19.35 -17.70 -25.26
CA CYS A 573 -19.69 -16.45 -24.58
C CYS A 573 -18.61 -15.38 -24.79
N SER A 574 -18.96 -14.12 -24.59
CA SER A 574 -17.98 -13.03 -24.57
C SER A 574 -17.14 -13.04 -23.29
N GLU A 575 -16.04 -12.29 -23.28
CA GLU A 575 -15.18 -12.14 -22.09
C GLU A 575 -15.94 -11.45 -20.94
N GLU A 576 -16.79 -10.47 -21.26
CA GLU A 576 -17.62 -9.77 -20.27
C GLU A 576 -18.69 -10.69 -19.66
N GLU A 577 -19.31 -11.55 -20.47
CA GLU A 577 -20.28 -12.54 -19.99
C GLU A 577 -19.61 -13.56 -19.06
N ALA A 578 -18.42 -14.04 -19.43
CA ALA A 578 -17.63 -14.94 -18.60
C ALA A 578 -17.26 -14.28 -17.26
N PHE A 579 -16.77 -13.04 -17.30
CA PHE A 579 -16.45 -12.28 -16.08
C PHE A 579 -17.68 -12.07 -15.20
N GLN A 580 -18.83 -11.72 -15.78
CA GLN A 580 -20.07 -11.54 -15.03
C GLN A 580 -20.53 -12.85 -14.37
N ALA A 581 -20.37 -13.99 -15.04
CA ALA A 581 -20.65 -15.30 -14.44
C ALA A 581 -19.73 -15.61 -13.25
N ILE A 582 -18.43 -15.32 -13.36
CA ILE A 582 -17.47 -15.48 -12.25
C ILE A 582 -17.84 -14.55 -11.09
N ARG A 583 -18.17 -13.29 -11.38
CA ARG A 583 -18.62 -12.32 -10.37
C ARG A 583 -19.83 -12.83 -9.60
N VAL A 584 -20.88 -13.26 -10.30
CA VAL A 584 -22.08 -13.82 -9.65
C VAL A 584 -21.74 -15.04 -8.79
N HIS A 585 -20.83 -15.90 -9.27
CA HIS A 585 -20.39 -17.07 -8.50
C HIS A 585 -19.65 -16.67 -7.21
N ILE A 586 -18.73 -15.72 -7.28
CA ILE A 586 -17.95 -15.25 -6.12
C ILE A 586 -18.85 -14.51 -5.10
N GLU A 587 -19.71 -13.61 -5.59
CA GLU A 587 -20.64 -12.82 -4.78
C GLU A 587 -21.83 -13.63 -4.22
N SER A 588 -22.04 -14.87 -4.69
CA SER A 588 -23.09 -15.75 -4.16
C SER A 588 -22.93 -16.07 -2.65
N LYS A 589 -21.70 -16.00 -2.14
CA LYS A 589 -21.37 -16.16 -0.71
C LYS A 589 -21.33 -14.81 0.05
N GLY A 590 -21.94 -13.77 -0.50
CA GLY A 590 -22.04 -12.43 0.09
C GLY A 590 -21.14 -11.40 -0.60
N GLN A 591 -21.32 -10.13 -0.25
CA GLN A 591 -20.55 -9.00 -0.80
C GLN A 591 -19.17 -8.85 -0.15
N PHE A 592 -18.18 -8.43 -0.94
CA PHE A 592 -16.83 -8.18 -0.50
C PHE A 592 -16.61 -6.71 -0.17
N PHE A 593 -15.98 -6.43 0.95
CA PHE A 593 -15.64 -5.06 1.39
C PHE A 593 -14.12 -4.84 1.37
N ASN A 594 -13.46 -5.47 0.40
CA ASN A 594 -12.00 -5.56 0.21
C ASN A 594 -11.35 -4.24 -0.26
N TYR A 595 -11.82 -3.11 0.26
CA TYR A 595 -11.48 -1.75 -0.21
C TYR A 595 -11.68 -1.62 -1.72
N LEU A 596 -12.79 -2.19 -2.22
CA LEU A 596 -13.11 -2.20 -3.62
C LEU A 596 -13.08 -0.77 -4.16
N ARG A 597 -12.33 -0.55 -5.26
CA ARG A 597 -12.39 0.74 -5.94
C ARG A 597 -13.81 0.99 -6.39
N SER A 598 -14.30 2.21 -6.15
CA SER A 598 -15.60 2.62 -6.68
C SER A 598 -15.53 2.63 -8.20
N GLU A 599 -16.66 2.39 -8.87
CA GLU A 599 -16.70 2.46 -10.33
C GLU A 599 -16.31 3.86 -10.82
N GLU A 600 -16.64 4.91 -10.06
CA GLU A 600 -16.27 6.29 -10.34
C GLU A 600 -14.76 6.53 -10.25
N ASP A 601 -14.07 5.93 -9.28
CA ASP A 601 -12.61 6.06 -9.14
C ASP A 601 -11.88 5.34 -10.28
N LEU A 602 -12.34 4.14 -10.65
CA LEU A 602 -11.77 3.37 -11.77
C LEU A 602 -11.90 4.13 -13.10
N VAL A 603 -13.09 4.70 -13.36
CA VAL A 603 -13.35 5.50 -14.56
C VAL A 603 -12.46 6.74 -14.57
N ARG A 604 -12.29 7.42 -13.43
CA ARG A 604 -11.44 8.62 -13.32
C ARG A 604 -9.97 8.30 -13.60
N GLU A 605 -9.42 7.25 -12.99
CA GLU A 605 -8.04 6.84 -13.22
C GLU A 605 -7.80 6.36 -14.65
N GLU A 606 -8.77 5.68 -15.25
CA GLU A 606 -8.68 5.25 -16.66
C GLU A 606 -8.71 6.46 -17.61
N GLN A 607 -9.55 7.45 -17.32
CA GLN A 607 -9.57 8.73 -18.02
C GLN A 607 -8.22 9.45 -17.87
N GLU A 608 -7.68 9.56 -16.66
CA GLU A 608 -6.38 10.17 -16.40
C GLU A 608 -5.23 9.45 -17.13
N LYS A 609 -5.26 8.11 -17.20
CA LYS A 609 -4.30 7.32 -17.97
C LYS A 609 -4.42 7.57 -19.48
N LEU A 610 -5.64 7.57 -20.02
CA LEU A 610 -5.90 7.87 -21.43
C LEU A 610 -5.44 9.30 -21.77
N GLU A 611 -5.71 10.27 -20.91
CA GLU A 611 -5.24 11.64 -21.04
C GLU A 611 -3.71 11.73 -21.00
N ARG A 612 -3.04 11.03 -20.07
CA ARG A 612 -1.57 10.96 -20.04
C ARG A 612 -1.00 10.37 -21.32
N ILE A 613 -1.52 9.23 -21.78
CA ILE A 613 -1.08 8.59 -23.03
C ILE A 613 -1.30 9.54 -24.22
N GLN A 614 -2.44 10.23 -24.27
CA GLN A 614 -2.73 11.20 -25.32
C GLN A 614 -1.77 12.39 -25.26
N GLN A 615 -1.50 12.93 -24.07
CA GLN A 615 -0.54 14.03 -23.87
C GLN A 615 0.87 13.63 -24.28
N GLU A 616 1.31 12.42 -23.94
CA GLU A 616 2.62 11.87 -24.35
C GLU A 616 2.70 11.75 -25.89
N ARG A 617 1.67 11.21 -26.55
CA ARG A 617 1.59 11.13 -28.03
C ARG A 617 1.58 12.52 -28.69
N ASP A 618 0.81 13.46 -28.16
CA ASP A 618 0.74 14.83 -28.67
C ASP A 618 2.07 15.57 -28.46
N ALA A 619 2.77 15.32 -27.36
CA ALA A 619 4.10 15.88 -27.10
C ALA A 619 5.14 15.32 -28.08
N GLU A 620 5.09 14.02 -28.37
CA GLU A 620 5.95 13.37 -29.36
C GLU A 620 5.69 13.91 -30.78
N GLN A 621 4.44 14.00 -31.22
CA GLN A 621 4.08 14.61 -32.51
C GLN A 621 4.51 16.08 -32.62
N ARG A 622 4.37 16.86 -31.54
CA ARG A 622 4.85 18.25 -31.52
C ARG A 622 6.36 18.35 -31.64
N ARG A 623 7.12 17.44 -31.00
CA ARG A 623 8.58 17.36 -31.15
C ARG A 623 8.97 17.03 -32.59
N GLU A 624 8.33 16.04 -33.21
CA GLU A 624 8.60 15.68 -34.61
C GLU A 624 8.30 16.84 -35.58
N LEU A 625 7.17 17.52 -35.41
CA LEU A 625 6.80 18.70 -36.22
C LEU A 625 7.79 19.85 -36.02
N GLN A 626 8.23 20.09 -34.79
CA GLN A 626 9.23 21.13 -34.49
C GLN A 626 10.58 20.80 -35.14
N GLU A 627 11.05 19.56 -35.06
CA GLU A 627 12.27 19.13 -35.75
C GLU A 627 12.17 19.27 -37.28
N GLN A 628 11.01 18.93 -37.87
CA GLN A 628 10.79 19.12 -39.30
C GLN A 628 10.80 20.61 -39.68
N ALA A 629 10.12 21.46 -38.90
CA ALA A 629 10.08 22.90 -39.13
C ALA A 629 11.48 23.54 -38.99
N GLU A 630 12.28 23.11 -38.01
CA GLU A 630 13.66 23.56 -37.83
C GLU A 630 14.55 23.14 -39.01
N LYS A 631 14.42 21.91 -39.50
CA LYS A 631 15.13 21.43 -40.71
C LYS A 631 14.73 22.22 -41.95
N GLU A 632 13.44 22.50 -42.14
CA GLU A 632 12.94 23.30 -43.27
C GLU A 632 13.42 24.76 -43.19
N ALA A 633 13.34 25.38 -42.00
CA ALA A 633 13.82 26.74 -41.77
C ALA A 633 15.34 26.87 -42.02
N ALA A 634 16.13 25.90 -41.56
CA ALA A 634 17.58 25.86 -41.80
C ALA A 634 17.90 25.73 -43.30
N LEU A 635 17.13 24.90 -44.04
CA LEU A 635 17.28 24.77 -45.49
C LEU A 635 16.93 26.09 -46.20
N ARG A 636 15.82 26.73 -45.82
CA ARG A 636 15.38 28.01 -46.37
C ARG A 636 16.41 29.12 -46.12
N GLN A 637 17.02 29.16 -44.93
CA GLN A 637 18.06 30.13 -44.60
C GLN A 637 19.33 29.91 -45.44
N LYS A 638 19.74 28.64 -45.66
CA LYS A 638 20.87 28.32 -46.54
C LYS A 638 20.61 28.77 -47.98
N LEU A 639 19.44 28.45 -48.53
CA LEU A 639 19.04 28.86 -49.88
C LEU A 639 19.00 30.39 -50.02
N ALA A 640 18.41 31.10 -49.05
CA ALA A 640 18.39 32.56 -49.04
C ALA A 640 19.81 33.17 -49.00
N GLY A 641 20.71 32.58 -48.20
CA GLY A 641 22.11 33.00 -48.15
C GLY A 641 22.85 32.79 -49.47
N GLU A 642 22.61 31.68 -50.15
CA GLU A 642 23.17 31.40 -51.49
C GLU A 642 22.63 32.37 -52.55
N GLU A 643 21.32 32.64 -52.55
CA GLU A 643 20.71 33.62 -53.46
C GLU A 643 21.24 35.04 -53.25
N ASP A 644 21.40 35.47 -52.00
CA ASP A 644 21.98 36.78 -51.67
C ASP A 644 23.43 36.90 -52.13
N LEU A 645 24.22 35.84 -51.99
CA LEU A 645 25.59 35.80 -52.50
C LEU A 645 25.60 35.94 -54.03
N ARG A 646 24.71 35.21 -54.71
CA ARG A 646 24.56 35.27 -56.18
C ARG A 646 24.15 36.66 -56.65
N ARG A 647 23.20 37.32 -55.97
CA ARG A 647 22.78 38.70 -56.27
C ARG A 647 23.93 39.70 -56.12
N LYS A 648 24.73 39.57 -55.06
CA LYS A 648 25.92 40.44 -54.86
C LYS A 648 26.95 40.27 -55.98
N VAL A 649 27.18 39.05 -56.44
CA VAL A 649 28.09 38.78 -57.57
C VAL A 649 27.56 39.41 -58.85
N ILE A 650 26.27 39.27 -59.16
CA ILE A 650 25.65 39.87 -60.34
C ILE A 650 25.76 41.40 -60.29
N ALA A 651 25.36 42.03 -59.18
CA ALA A 651 25.41 43.49 -59.03
C ALA A 651 26.84 44.05 -59.18
N LYS A 652 27.84 43.33 -58.66
CA LYS A 652 29.26 43.70 -58.82
C LYS A 652 29.70 43.64 -60.29
N ASN A 653 29.27 42.60 -61.02
CA ASN A 653 29.58 42.45 -62.44
C ASN A 653 28.87 43.52 -63.28
N GLU A 654 27.61 43.83 -62.98
CA GLU A 654 26.85 44.91 -63.64
C GLU A 654 27.50 46.27 -63.42
N ALA A 655 27.90 46.59 -62.18
CA ALA A 655 28.60 47.83 -61.87
C ALA A 655 29.94 47.95 -62.62
N ALA A 656 30.71 46.87 -62.70
CA ALA A 656 31.98 46.85 -63.45
C ALA A 656 31.76 47.03 -64.96
N HIS A 657 30.69 46.45 -65.52
CA HIS A 657 30.33 46.62 -66.93
C HIS A 657 29.93 48.07 -67.24
N LEU A 658 29.08 48.67 -66.40
CA LEU A 658 28.68 50.07 -66.54
C LEU A 658 29.88 51.04 -66.43
N GLU A 659 30.84 50.74 -65.56
CA GLU A 659 32.06 51.54 -65.43
C GLU A 659 32.95 51.46 -66.69
N GLN A 660 33.05 50.28 -67.33
CA GLN A 660 33.72 50.14 -68.62
C GLN A 660 33.00 50.92 -69.74
N GLU A 661 31.66 50.86 -69.81
CA GLU A 661 30.89 51.60 -70.81
C GLU A 661 30.96 53.13 -70.62
N ALA A 662 31.07 53.61 -69.38
CA ALA A 662 31.21 55.03 -69.07
C ALA A 662 32.64 55.57 -69.36
N GLN A 663 33.61 54.70 -69.59
CA GLN A 663 35.02 55.07 -69.72
C GLN A 663 35.32 55.98 -70.92
N PRO A 664 34.80 55.77 -72.15
CA PRO A 664 35.04 56.64 -73.29
C PRO A 664 34.46 58.05 -73.09
N LEU A 665 33.25 58.13 -72.53
CA LEU A 665 32.60 59.42 -72.23
C LEU A 665 33.39 60.19 -71.16
N ARG A 666 33.84 59.50 -70.11
CA ARG A 666 34.67 60.09 -69.06
C ARG A 666 36.01 60.58 -69.60
N GLN A 667 36.67 59.81 -70.47
CA GLN A 667 37.90 60.21 -71.15
C GLN A 667 37.69 61.43 -72.05
N TYR A 668 36.60 61.47 -72.82
CA TYR A 668 36.26 62.62 -73.66
C TYR A 668 36.04 63.90 -72.84
N LEU A 669 35.25 63.81 -71.76
CA LEU A 669 35.02 64.95 -70.87
C LEU A 669 36.31 65.45 -70.23
N LEU A 670 37.17 64.53 -69.76
CA LEU A 670 38.47 64.87 -69.17
C LEU A 670 39.46 65.48 -70.16
N ALA A 671 39.43 65.05 -71.43
CA ALA A 671 40.37 65.53 -72.45
C ALA A 671 39.94 66.88 -73.05
N HIS A 672 38.64 67.09 -73.29
CA HIS A 672 38.17 68.22 -74.09
C HIS A 672 37.40 69.27 -73.31
N VAL A 673 36.60 68.87 -72.32
CA VAL A 673 35.71 69.81 -71.61
C VAL A 673 36.37 70.33 -70.34
N VAL A 674 36.95 69.43 -69.54
CA VAL A 674 37.51 69.77 -68.23
C VAL A 674 38.66 70.77 -68.32
N PRO A 675 39.63 70.69 -69.25
CA PRO A 675 40.73 71.66 -69.31
C PRO A 675 40.24 73.08 -69.59
N THR A 676 39.33 73.23 -70.56
CA THR A 676 38.75 74.53 -70.93
C THR A 676 37.91 75.11 -69.81
N LEU A 677 37.07 74.29 -69.17
CA LEU A 677 36.25 74.74 -68.04
C LEU A 677 37.13 75.12 -66.83
N THR A 678 38.18 74.34 -66.58
CA THR A 678 39.12 74.61 -65.47
C THR A 678 39.93 75.88 -65.74
N ALA A 679 40.36 76.12 -66.98
CA ALA A 679 41.03 77.35 -67.37
C ALA A 679 40.11 78.56 -67.21
N GLY A 680 38.87 78.46 -67.70
CA GLY A 680 37.86 79.52 -67.54
C GLY A 680 37.54 79.80 -66.06
N LEU A 681 37.34 78.76 -65.25
CA LEU A 681 37.14 78.91 -63.81
C LEU A 681 38.36 79.55 -63.11
N THR A 682 39.57 79.23 -63.57
CA THR A 682 40.80 79.83 -63.03
C THR A 682 40.88 81.32 -63.37
N GLU A 683 40.50 81.73 -64.59
CA GLU A 683 40.45 83.13 -64.97
C GLU A 683 39.36 83.91 -64.22
N VAL A 684 38.18 83.30 -64.01
CA VAL A 684 37.14 83.87 -63.14
C VAL A 684 37.68 84.11 -61.72
N CYS A 685 38.44 83.14 -61.17
CA CYS A 685 39.06 83.30 -59.86
C CYS A 685 40.15 84.39 -59.80
N LYS A 686 40.83 84.70 -60.92
CA LYS A 686 41.85 85.75 -61.00
C LYS A 686 41.26 87.15 -61.14
N GLU A 687 40.34 87.34 -62.08
CA GLU A 687 39.75 88.64 -62.41
C GLU A 687 38.74 89.09 -61.35
N GLN A 688 38.12 88.15 -60.61
CA GLN A 688 37.03 88.41 -59.67
C GLN A 688 35.96 89.39 -60.22
N PRO A 689 35.37 89.07 -61.39
CA PRO A 689 34.32 89.90 -61.98
C PRO A 689 33.06 89.92 -61.11
N GLU A 690 32.29 91.01 -61.17
CA GLU A 690 31.02 91.16 -60.41
C GLU A 690 30.00 90.06 -60.73
N ASP A 691 30.01 89.52 -61.96
CA ASP A 691 29.24 88.34 -62.35
C ASP A 691 30.17 87.22 -62.89
N PRO A 692 30.53 86.23 -62.06
CA PRO A 692 31.42 85.14 -62.46
C PRO A 692 30.78 84.17 -63.47
N ILE A 693 29.45 84.07 -63.51
CA ILE A 693 28.76 83.14 -64.42
C ILE A 693 28.73 83.73 -65.82
N GLU A 694 28.31 84.99 -65.94
CA GLU A 694 28.31 85.71 -67.22
C GLU A 694 29.72 85.79 -67.80
N PHE A 695 30.73 86.06 -66.97
CA PHE A 695 32.13 86.08 -67.40
C PHE A 695 32.62 84.71 -67.88
N LEU A 696 32.33 83.63 -67.15
CA LEU A 696 32.70 82.27 -67.57
C LEU A 696 32.00 81.88 -68.86
N ALA A 697 30.73 82.22 -69.02
CA ALA A 697 29.99 81.96 -70.24
C ALA A 697 30.60 82.73 -71.42
N GLN A 698 30.91 84.02 -71.26
CA GLN A 698 31.59 84.82 -72.27
C GLN A 698 32.97 84.26 -72.61
N TYR A 699 33.75 83.82 -71.62
CA TYR A 699 35.04 83.16 -71.82
C TYR A 699 34.91 81.88 -72.65
N LEU A 700 33.93 81.02 -72.30
CA LEU A 700 33.68 79.78 -73.04
C LEU A 700 33.17 80.05 -74.46
N PHE A 701 32.33 81.06 -74.66
CA PHE A 701 31.88 81.48 -76.00
C PHE A 701 33.01 82.06 -76.84
N ALA A 702 33.88 82.89 -76.26
CA ALA A 702 35.06 83.44 -76.92
C ALA A 702 36.02 82.31 -77.32
N HIS A 703 36.32 81.38 -76.41
CA HIS A 703 37.17 80.24 -76.69
C HIS A 703 36.56 79.31 -77.74
N ALA A 704 35.23 79.11 -77.74
CA ALA A 704 34.55 78.35 -78.78
C ALA A 704 34.66 79.03 -80.17
N GLN A 705 34.60 80.36 -80.24
CA GLN A 705 34.81 81.12 -81.48
C GLN A 705 36.27 81.11 -81.95
N GLU A 706 37.25 81.11 -81.03
CA GLU A 706 38.67 80.92 -81.33
C GLU A 706 38.94 79.52 -81.89
N VAL A 707 38.36 78.49 -81.28
CA VAL A 707 38.51 77.11 -81.78
C VAL A 707 37.84 76.95 -83.14
N GLN A 708 36.63 77.52 -83.35
CA GLN A 708 35.98 77.51 -84.67
C GLN A 708 36.76 78.26 -85.75
N THR A 709 37.41 79.38 -85.41
CA THR A 709 38.24 80.13 -86.37
C THR A 709 39.57 79.43 -86.67
N MET A 710 40.14 78.69 -85.71
CA MET A 710 41.30 77.80 -85.95
C MET A 710 40.93 76.56 -86.79
N GLU A 711 39.78 75.92 -86.55
CA GLU A 711 39.30 74.77 -87.33
C GLU A 711 38.84 75.14 -88.76
N LEU A 712 38.53 76.41 -89.04
CA LEU A 712 38.23 76.90 -90.39
C LEU A 712 39.47 77.39 -91.16
N SER A 713 40.64 77.47 -90.51
CA SER A 713 41.92 77.86 -91.10
C SER A 713 42.97 76.73 -91.12
N SER A 714 42.57 75.54 -90.68
CA SER A 714 43.30 74.25 -90.70
C SER A 714 42.56 73.26 -91.60
#